data_AF-A0A7C8N048-F1
#
_entry.id   AF-A0A7C8N048-F1
#
_cell.length_a   1.000
_cell.length_b   1.000
_cell.length_c   1.000
_cell.angle_alpha   90.00
_cell.angle_beta   90.00
_cell.angle_gamma   90.00
#
_symmetry.space_group_name_H-M   'P 1'
#
loop_
_entity.id
_entity.type
_entity.pdbx_description
1 polymer ?
#
loop_
_entity_poly.entity_id
_entity_poly.type
_entity_poly.pdbx_seq_one_letter_code
_entity_poly.pdbx_strand_id
1 'polypeptide(L)'
;MAPDRGLTVLEPQPEDDIEFEAEEMRPPTSSGDGDPPVKFLPEGRHFTFRGVAVGLLVGLVIVFSNMYFGLQTGWVSMMTMPASLLGFGIFRTLSRHLSFPFTPVENVLVQSVAGGMAIMPLGCGFVGVLPAMEYLLKPSEQGPIYLSMGKLIIWSLGLCYFGVVFAVPLRRQVIIREQLKFPSGFSTAVLIGVLHGKGSTQSSGALDSSKAATFGSLALENQPLYESEHVNDEEDRTSSAKKQTWAANIRLLLITFGISGIYTLCTYFFPILRNLPIFGTVAAETWLWTLNPSFAYIGQGIIMGPATTIHMLLGAIIGWGVLSPLAKNRGWAPGPINDWESGSKGWIVWTSLAIMLADAVISLGYIALRPLVENGPALFGSLKRKYSRGGLRGLFRRHPIGYTAVAGDEAITSRHSISSADGLSALSNPSAEHGGRRVWDHDDAPPEQLVGTKTVSIGLVISVIFCIASIHITFGELVPLYGTIIAVFMAMVLSIMGVRALGETDLNPVSGISKIAQLFFALIIPQTNKASVLINLIAGAVSEAGALQAGDLMQDLKTGHLLGAAPKAQFWGQIIGATVGAVVSAWIYRLYTAVYEVPGDLFQVPTAFVWIFTARLVTGKGLPYMAQEFAIGAAAIFAVFTVLRTKGMGKKWHAYIPGGIAVAVGMYNVPSFTLARTIGGLVNWYWRVRLRRDDTPLIVLASKPKSLNMLIKESHTDVQTQANGKDSSMRIFVFHPTIPQYPNARFPGVVLFSEIYQVTGPVERFARQIAGQGYIVAAPSSYHDFTGPEALTRTLGPYTEANTSTEAPPDSNHTIDKLANIKGEVAMIFGIKDTHIPDTGRDLIRHKLRESGVVFNFHEFAWAQHAFIRDELSKGRYDPAVTKICFEVLLELFGRVLKTDLGARDGTPEKIEHFC
;
A
#
# COMPACT_ATOMS: atom_id res chain seq x y z
N MET A 1 -39.33 7.40 -60.61
CA MET A 1 -39.71 8.59 -61.40
C MET A 1 -39.72 9.77 -60.47
N ALA A 2 -38.72 10.64 -60.55
CA ALA A 2 -38.88 12.03 -60.11
C ALA A 2 -39.84 12.70 -61.12
N PRO A 3 -40.58 13.76 -60.73
CA PRO A 3 -39.99 15.11 -60.67
C PRO A 3 -40.69 16.00 -59.59
N ASP A 4 -40.40 17.27 -59.29
CA ASP A 4 -39.67 18.34 -59.97
C ASP A 4 -39.19 19.36 -58.91
N ARG A 5 -38.09 20.05 -59.22
CA ARG A 5 -37.58 21.23 -58.49
C ARG A 5 -38.04 22.50 -59.21
N GLY A 6 -38.46 23.52 -58.47
CA GLY A 6 -38.66 24.87 -58.98
C GLY A 6 -38.28 25.93 -57.94
N LEU A 7 -37.20 26.65 -58.22
CA LEU A 7 -36.67 27.82 -57.49
C LEU A 7 -37.50 29.08 -57.75
N THR A 8 -37.47 30.01 -56.79
CA THR A 8 -37.44 31.51 -56.84
C THR A 8 -38.15 32.05 -55.58
N VAL A 9 -37.84 33.16 -54.89
CA VAL A 9 -36.84 34.25 -54.90
C VAL A 9 -36.91 34.88 -53.48
N LEU A 10 -35.79 35.40 -52.95
CA LEU A 10 -35.66 36.10 -51.66
C LEU A 10 -36.10 37.58 -51.77
N GLU A 11 -36.81 38.11 -50.75
CA GLU A 11 -36.54 39.42 -50.09
C GLU A 11 -37.49 39.70 -48.88
N PRO A 12 -37.24 40.69 -48.00
CA PRO A 12 -36.85 40.47 -46.60
C PRO A 12 -37.92 40.84 -45.54
N GLN A 13 -37.63 40.41 -44.30
CA GLN A 13 -38.46 40.45 -43.09
C GLN A 13 -38.87 41.85 -42.58
N PRO A 14 -39.87 41.87 -41.68
CA PRO A 14 -39.71 42.57 -40.41
C PRO A 14 -39.82 41.60 -39.22
N GLU A 15 -39.01 41.92 -38.21
CA GLU A 15 -38.88 41.26 -36.91
C GLU A 15 -40.19 41.32 -36.12
N ASP A 16 -40.61 40.17 -35.57
CA ASP A 16 -41.57 40.09 -34.47
C ASP A 16 -40.99 39.20 -33.37
N ASP A 17 -41.06 39.74 -32.16
CA ASP A 17 -40.56 39.22 -30.90
C ASP A 17 -41.05 37.79 -30.60
N ILE A 18 -40.12 36.88 -30.34
CA ILE A 18 -40.43 35.55 -29.78
C ILE A 18 -39.92 35.48 -28.35
N GLU A 19 -40.88 35.44 -27.42
CA GLU A 19 -40.69 35.01 -26.03
C GLU A 19 -40.03 33.63 -25.98
N PHE A 20 -38.92 33.52 -25.24
CA PHE A 20 -38.35 32.22 -24.89
C PHE A 20 -39.25 31.54 -23.84
N GLU A 21 -40.21 30.73 -24.30
CA GLU A 21 -40.79 29.69 -23.46
C GLU A 21 -39.74 28.62 -23.14
N ALA A 22 -39.65 28.25 -21.86
CA ALA A 22 -38.76 27.23 -21.36
C ALA A 22 -39.18 25.85 -21.91
N GLU A 23 -38.44 25.35 -22.90
CA GLU A 23 -38.67 24.00 -23.43
C GLU A 23 -38.18 22.94 -22.43
N GLU A 24 -39.16 22.29 -21.80
CA GLU A 24 -38.98 21.14 -20.92
C GLU A 24 -38.32 19.99 -21.72
N MET A 25 -37.04 19.75 -21.42
CA MET A 25 -36.22 18.71 -22.06
C MET A 25 -36.81 17.32 -21.78
N ARG A 26 -37.58 16.76 -22.71
CA ARG A 26 -38.06 15.37 -22.65
C ARG A 26 -36.87 14.40 -22.78
N PRO A 27 -36.81 13.32 -21.98
CA PRO A 27 -35.75 12.32 -22.09
C PRO A 27 -35.94 11.46 -23.36
N PRO A 28 -34.86 10.97 -23.96
CA PRO A 28 -34.94 10.13 -25.15
C PRO A 28 -35.55 8.77 -24.79
N THR A 29 -36.56 8.35 -25.58
CA THR A 29 -37.21 7.05 -25.49
C THR A 29 -36.24 5.92 -25.85
N SER A 30 -36.08 4.96 -24.93
CA SER A 30 -35.26 3.76 -25.07
C SER A 30 -35.91 2.71 -25.98
N SER A 31 -35.16 2.21 -26.96
CA SER A 31 -35.46 0.97 -27.68
C SER A 31 -34.29 -0.02 -27.55
N GLY A 32 -34.56 -1.21 -27.00
CA GLY A 32 -33.77 -2.44 -27.24
C GLY A 32 -32.72 -2.83 -26.18
N ASP A 33 -33.00 -3.92 -25.46
CA ASP A 33 -32.10 -4.86 -24.76
C ASP A 33 -31.07 -4.35 -23.72
N GLY A 34 -31.45 -4.46 -22.43
CA GLY A 34 -31.00 -5.62 -21.66
C GLY A 34 -29.77 -5.54 -20.75
N ASP A 35 -29.06 -4.41 -20.61
CA ASP A 35 -28.08 -4.23 -19.51
C ASP A 35 -28.71 -3.44 -18.35
N PRO A 36 -28.59 -3.88 -17.08
CA PRO A 36 -29.09 -3.09 -15.96
C PRO A 36 -28.36 -1.75 -15.94
N PRO A 37 -29.07 -0.62 -15.71
CA PRO A 37 -28.41 0.68 -15.70
C PRO A 37 -27.31 0.65 -14.64
N VAL A 38 -26.07 0.92 -15.06
CA VAL A 38 -24.94 1.06 -14.15
C VAL A 38 -25.31 2.15 -13.16
N LYS A 39 -25.64 1.77 -11.92
CA LYS A 39 -25.92 2.71 -10.85
C LYS A 39 -24.62 3.45 -10.55
N PHE A 40 -24.49 4.67 -11.05
CA PHE A 40 -23.43 5.57 -10.63
C PHE A 40 -23.67 5.96 -9.16
N LEU A 41 -22.60 6.15 -8.39
CA LEU A 41 -22.73 6.84 -7.11
C LEU A 41 -23.39 8.20 -7.41
N PRO A 42 -24.37 8.65 -6.61
CA PRO A 42 -24.88 10.01 -6.72
C PRO A 42 -23.69 10.98 -6.76
N GLU A 43 -23.68 11.90 -7.73
CA GLU A 43 -22.64 12.92 -7.84
C GLU A 43 -22.42 13.56 -6.46
N GLY A 44 -21.16 13.55 -5.98
CA GLY A 44 -20.81 14.13 -4.68
C GLY A 44 -20.71 13.17 -3.48
N ARG A 45 -20.87 11.84 -3.62
CA ARG A 45 -20.54 10.89 -2.52
C ARG A 45 -19.04 10.58 -2.44
N HIS A 46 -18.28 11.47 -1.80
CA HIS A 46 -16.83 11.31 -1.56
C HIS A 46 -16.49 10.45 -0.33
N PHE A 47 -17.45 10.22 0.57
CA PHE A 47 -17.29 9.42 1.79
C PHE A 47 -18.19 8.18 1.73
N THR A 48 -17.60 6.99 1.75
CA THR A 48 -18.33 5.72 1.64
C THR A 48 -17.96 4.74 2.76
N PHE A 49 -18.95 4.01 3.28
CA PHE A 49 -18.72 3.02 4.33
C PHE A 49 -17.83 1.88 3.84
N ARG A 50 -18.07 1.37 2.63
CA ARG A 50 -17.24 0.31 2.03
C ARG A 50 -15.78 0.75 1.84
N GLY A 51 -15.55 2.01 1.45
CA GLY A 51 -14.20 2.57 1.32
C GLY A 51 -13.49 2.64 2.67
N VAL A 52 -14.19 3.05 3.73
CA VAL A 52 -13.66 3.02 5.10
C VAL A 52 -13.36 1.58 5.55
N ALA A 53 -14.27 0.63 5.34
CA ALA A 53 -14.08 -0.76 5.75
C ALA A 53 -12.86 -1.41 5.05
N VAL A 54 -12.72 -1.23 3.74
CA VAL A 54 -11.54 -1.72 2.99
C VAL A 54 -10.28 -0.98 3.41
N GLY A 55 -10.35 0.34 3.63
CA GLY A 55 -9.25 1.13 4.14
C GLY A 55 -8.74 0.63 5.50
N LEU A 56 -9.64 0.30 6.42
CA LEU A 56 -9.27 -0.28 7.73
C LEU A 56 -8.68 -1.69 7.59
N LEU A 57 -9.21 -2.52 6.70
CA LEU A 57 -8.68 -3.87 6.45
C LEU A 57 -7.27 -3.83 5.86
N VAL A 58 -7.04 -2.96 4.87
CA VAL A 58 -5.71 -2.73 4.29
C VAL A 58 -4.78 -2.10 5.32
N GLY A 59 -5.27 -1.11 6.07
CA GLY A 59 -4.55 -0.47 7.17
C GLY A 59 -4.08 -1.48 8.23
N LEU A 60 -4.92 -2.45 8.62
CA LEU A 60 -4.58 -3.50 9.58
C LEU A 60 -3.34 -4.29 9.16
N VAL A 61 -3.29 -4.74 7.90
CA VAL A 61 -2.14 -5.48 7.35
C VAL A 61 -0.87 -4.62 7.39
N ILE A 62 -1.01 -3.33 7.09
CA ILE A 62 0.11 -2.38 7.11
C ILE A 62 0.59 -2.13 8.55
N VAL A 63 -0.30 -2.00 9.54
CA VAL A 63 0.08 -1.79 10.95
C VAL A 63 0.92 -2.95 11.48
N PHE A 64 0.56 -4.20 11.20
CA PHE A 64 1.39 -5.35 11.57
C PHE A 64 2.81 -5.25 10.99
N SER A 65 2.89 -4.86 9.72
CA SER A 65 4.16 -4.71 9.01
C SER A 65 5.00 -3.57 9.59
N ASN A 66 4.38 -2.42 9.83
CA ASN A 66 5.03 -1.24 10.39
C ASN A 66 5.47 -1.43 11.84
N MET A 67 4.71 -2.18 12.66
CA MET A 67 5.15 -2.56 14.00
C MET A 67 6.38 -3.46 13.93
N TYR A 68 6.35 -4.48 13.07
CA TYR A 68 7.47 -5.41 12.89
C TYR A 68 8.76 -4.70 12.44
N PHE A 69 8.70 -3.93 11.35
CA PHE A 69 9.88 -3.22 10.82
C PHE A 69 10.33 -2.07 11.73
N GLY A 70 9.40 -1.43 12.43
CA GLY A 70 9.69 -0.38 13.39
C GLY A 70 10.46 -0.91 14.60
N LEU A 71 10.00 -2.01 15.21
CA LEU A 71 10.70 -2.63 16.33
C LEU A 71 12.04 -3.27 15.92
N GLN A 72 12.14 -3.79 14.69
CA GLN A 72 13.35 -4.44 14.20
C GLN A 72 14.43 -3.45 13.75
N THR A 73 14.06 -2.43 12.97
CA THR A 73 15.01 -1.55 12.27
C THR A 73 14.81 -0.07 12.55
N GLY A 74 13.79 0.30 13.34
CA GLY A 74 13.48 1.68 13.64
C GLY A 74 12.80 2.45 12.51
N TRP A 75 12.42 1.78 11.41
CA TRP A 75 11.85 2.40 10.22
C TRP A 75 10.39 2.01 10.01
N VAL A 76 9.56 3.02 9.68
CA VAL A 76 8.12 2.90 9.39
C VAL A 76 7.81 3.67 8.11
N SER A 77 6.83 3.21 7.32
CA SER A 77 6.42 3.88 6.08
C SER A 77 4.91 4.12 6.06
N MET A 78 4.48 5.24 5.47
CA MET A 78 3.06 5.59 5.31
C MET A 78 2.31 4.62 4.36
N MET A 79 3.04 3.98 3.43
CA MET A 79 2.52 2.95 2.50
C MET A 79 1.23 3.32 1.74
N THR A 80 1.05 4.60 1.38
CA THR A 80 -0.15 5.12 0.69
C THR A 80 -0.34 4.56 -0.73
N MET A 81 0.73 4.49 -1.53
CA MET A 81 0.68 3.86 -2.86
C MET A 81 0.29 2.37 -2.80
N PRO A 82 0.94 1.51 -1.97
CA PRO A 82 0.49 0.14 -1.75
C PRO A 82 -0.94 0.04 -1.24
N ALA A 83 -1.38 0.95 -0.36
CA ALA A 83 -2.73 0.94 0.16
C ALA A 83 -3.78 1.18 -0.95
N SER A 84 -3.52 2.15 -1.84
CA SER A 84 -4.32 2.41 -3.03
C SER A 84 -4.39 1.20 -3.98
N LEU A 85 -3.26 0.52 -4.22
CA LEU A 85 -3.19 -0.67 -5.07
C LEU A 85 -3.96 -1.85 -4.48
N LEU A 86 -3.80 -2.10 -3.18
CA LEU A 86 -4.50 -3.17 -2.47
C LEU A 86 -6.00 -2.89 -2.41
N GLY A 87 -6.38 -1.65 -2.10
CA GLY A 87 -7.76 -1.18 -2.14
C GLY A 87 -8.40 -1.43 -3.51
N PHE A 88 -7.74 -0.97 -4.57
CA PHE A 88 -8.18 -1.21 -5.95
C PHE A 88 -8.27 -2.69 -6.29
N GLY A 89 -7.30 -3.50 -5.89
CA GLY A 89 -7.31 -4.96 -6.08
C GLY A 89 -8.51 -5.63 -5.40
N ILE A 90 -8.81 -5.27 -4.16
CA ILE A 90 -9.97 -5.80 -3.41
C ILE A 90 -11.28 -5.43 -4.10
N PHE A 91 -11.49 -4.14 -4.41
CA PHE A 91 -12.71 -3.69 -5.07
C PHE A 91 -12.86 -4.25 -6.49
N ARG A 92 -11.75 -4.47 -7.21
CA ARG A 92 -11.78 -5.10 -8.53
C ARG A 92 -12.15 -6.58 -8.45
N THR A 93 -11.62 -7.32 -7.48
CA THR A 93 -12.02 -8.72 -7.23
C THR A 93 -13.48 -8.82 -6.82
N LEU A 94 -13.95 -7.88 -6.00
CA LEU A 94 -15.34 -7.81 -5.54
C LEU A 94 -16.29 -7.13 -6.52
N SER A 95 -15.80 -6.65 -7.67
CA SER A 95 -16.58 -5.82 -8.61
C SER A 95 -17.93 -6.41 -9.01
N ARG A 96 -18.02 -7.73 -9.16
CA ARG A 96 -19.27 -8.46 -9.48
C ARG A 96 -20.32 -8.42 -8.38
N HIS A 97 -19.92 -8.14 -7.14
CA HIS A 97 -20.78 -8.09 -5.96
C HIS A 97 -21.03 -6.65 -5.48
N LEU A 98 -20.48 -5.64 -6.17
CA LEU A 98 -20.66 -4.24 -5.79
C LEU A 98 -21.87 -3.65 -6.52
N SER A 99 -22.76 -3.01 -5.77
CA SER A 99 -23.91 -2.31 -6.34
C SER A 99 -23.53 -1.01 -7.08
N PHE A 100 -22.33 -0.47 -6.83
CA PHE A 100 -21.81 0.76 -7.45
C PHE A 100 -20.35 0.54 -7.88
N PRO A 101 -19.88 1.17 -8.97
CA PRO A 101 -18.48 1.08 -9.38
C PRO A 101 -17.55 1.72 -8.33
N PHE A 102 -16.33 1.20 -8.21
CA PHE A 102 -15.29 1.79 -7.36
C PHE A 102 -14.66 2.98 -8.10
N THR A 103 -14.64 4.15 -7.48
CA THR A 103 -14.21 5.41 -8.14
C THR A 103 -12.80 5.85 -7.71
N PRO A 104 -12.13 6.72 -8.47
CA PRO A 104 -10.84 7.29 -8.07
C PRO A 104 -10.91 7.99 -6.71
N VAL A 105 -11.96 8.77 -6.49
CA VAL A 105 -12.22 9.50 -5.23
C VAL A 105 -12.41 8.54 -4.06
N GLU A 106 -13.11 7.43 -4.28
CA GLU A 106 -13.28 6.41 -3.25
C GLU A 106 -11.95 5.69 -2.94
N ASN A 107 -11.07 5.54 -3.94
CA ASN A 107 -9.72 5.02 -3.71
C ASN A 107 -8.86 5.99 -2.89
N VAL A 108 -9.01 7.29 -3.10
CA VAL A 108 -8.39 8.31 -2.23
C VAL A 108 -8.88 8.15 -0.79
N LEU A 109 -10.18 7.90 -0.56
CA LEU A 109 -10.70 7.63 0.79
C LEU A 109 -10.09 6.38 1.41
N VAL A 110 -10.01 5.27 0.66
CA VAL A 110 -9.38 4.01 1.12
C VAL A 110 -7.92 4.28 1.53
N GLN A 111 -7.19 5.01 0.69
CA GLN A 111 -5.80 5.38 0.91
C GLN A 111 -5.63 6.26 2.15
N SER A 112 -6.52 7.23 2.39
CA SER A 112 -6.46 8.09 3.58
C SER A 112 -6.79 7.35 4.88
N VAL A 113 -7.78 6.46 4.85
CA VAL A 113 -8.11 5.63 6.03
C VAL A 113 -6.98 4.66 6.34
N ALA A 114 -6.46 3.97 5.33
CA ALA A 114 -5.36 3.02 5.48
C ALA A 114 -4.07 3.72 5.94
N GLY A 115 -3.72 4.87 5.35
CA GLY A 115 -2.55 5.66 5.71
C GLY A 115 -2.61 6.19 7.14
N GLY A 116 -3.76 6.75 7.54
CA GLY A 116 -3.99 7.21 8.91
C GLY A 116 -3.87 6.10 9.95
N MET A 117 -4.29 4.87 9.62
CA MET A 117 -4.14 3.71 10.49
C MET A 117 -2.68 3.20 10.52
N ALA A 118 -2.06 3.08 9.35
CA ALA A 118 -0.74 2.52 9.12
C ALA A 118 0.38 3.17 9.92
N ILE A 119 0.28 4.49 10.14
CA ILE A 119 1.36 5.30 10.73
C ILE A 119 1.33 5.33 12.27
N MET A 120 0.25 4.83 12.88
CA MET A 120 0.06 4.86 14.34
C MET A 120 1.14 4.13 15.16
N PRO A 121 1.81 3.05 14.69
CA PRO A 121 2.96 2.48 15.39
C PRO A 121 4.09 3.49 15.65
N LEU A 122 4.33 4.41 14.70
CA LEU A 122 5.30 5.49 14.87
C LEU A 122 4.68 6.65 15.65
N GLY A 123 3.51 7.15 15.23
CA GLY A 123 2.88 8.33 15.82
C GLY A 123 2.52 8.19 17.29
N CYS A 124 2.20 6.98 17.76
CA CYS A 124 1.90 6.72 19.17
C CYS A 124 3.16 6.31 19.99
N GLY A 125 4.33 6.22 19.34
CA GLY A 125 5.60 5.95 20.00
C GLY A 125 5.90 4.46 20.27
N PHE A 126 5.14 3.51 19.70
CA PHE A 126 5.32 2.06 19.96
C PHE A 126 6.65 1.49 19.46
N VAL A 127 7.28 2.15 18.48
CA VAL A 127 8.56 1.71 17.91
C VAL A 127 9.77 2.37 18.56
N GLY A 128 9.58 3.36 19.45
CA GLY A 128 10.63 4.20 19.99
C GLY A 128 10.42 4.56 21.45
N VAL A 129 9.54 5.52 21.71
CA VAL A 129 9.34 6.12 23.04
C VAL A 129 8.82 5.10 24.06
N LEU A 130 7.83 4.28 23.70
CA LEU A 130 7.25 3.29 24.61
C LEU A 130 8.25 2.20 24.98
N PRO A 131 8.96 1.54 24.04
CA PRO A 131 10.04 0.62 24.40
C PRO A 131 11.16 1.30 25.20
N ALA A 132 11.47 2.58 24.94
CA ALA A 132 12.47 3.32 25.72
C ALA A 132 12.03 3.47 27.19
N MET A 133 10.75 3.75 27.43
CA MET A 133 10.21 3.88 28.79
C MET A 133 10.06 2.51 29.49
N GLU A 134 9.64 1.49 28.76
CA GLU A 134 9.33 0.16 29.31
C GLU A 134 10.61 -0.65 29.58
N TYR A 135 11.65 -0.53 28.75
CA TYR A 135 12.84 -1.38 28.83
C TYR A 135 14.15 -0.64 29.11
N LEU A 136 14.25 0.66 28.79
CA LEU A 136 15.55 1.36 28.81
C LEU A 136 15.68 2.43 29.92
N LEU A 137 14.59 2.84 30.58
CA LEU A 137 14.65 3.75 31.72
C LEU A 137 15.25 3.06 32.95
N LYS A 138 16.19 3.75 33.63
CA LYS A 138 16.85 3.24 34.84
C LYS A 138 15.97 3.49 36.08
N PRO A 139 16.15 2.71 37.17
CA PRO A 139 15.51 2.99 38.46
C PRO A 139 15.78 4.40 39.00
N SER A 140 16.96 4.97 38.72
CA SER A 140 17.30 6.35 39.07
C SER A 140 16.50 7.41 38.29
N GLU A 141 15.87 7.03 37.18
CA GLU A 141 15.05 7.86 36.28
C GLU A 141 13.55 7.63 36.44
N GLN A 142 13.10 6.95 37.52
CA GLN A 142 11.71 6.53 37.74
C GLN A 142 11.18 5.47 36.74
N GLY A 143 12.05 4.62 36.20
CA GLY A 143 11.63 3.47 35.37
C GLY A 143 12.14 2.11 35.91
N PRO A 144 11.82 1.00 35.23
CA PRO A 144 10.99 0.88 34.02
C PRO A 144 9.50 1.20 34.26
N ILE A 145 8.81 1.73 33.24
CA ILE A 145 7.38 2.10 33.33
C ILE A 145 6.56 1.13 32.49
N TYR A 146 5.78 0.28 33.15
CA TYR A 146 4.85 -0.64 32.50
C TYR A 146 3.44 -0.03 32.45
N LEU A 147 2.99 0.33 31.25
CA LEU A 147 1.66 0.89 31.04
C LEU A 147 0.63 -0.22 30.78
N SER A 148 -0.44 -0.27 31.56
CA SER A 148 -1.56 -1.18 31.27
C SER A 148 -2.14 -0.94 29.87
N MET A 149 -2.84 -1.94 29.31
CA MET A 149 -3.48 -1.84 28.00
C MET A 149 -4.40 -0.62 27.87
N GLY A 150 -5.20 -0.33 28.90
CA GLY A 150 -6.07 0.85 28.92
C GLY A 150 -5.28 2.16 28.86
N LYS A 151 -4.16 2.27 29.60
CA LYS A 151 -3.28 3.45 29.57
C LYS A 151 -2.59 3.63 28.22
N LEU A 152 -2.16 2.54 27.57
CA LEU A 152 -1.61 2.60 26.21
C LEU A 152 -2.63 3.12 25.20
N ILE A 153 -3.89 2.67 25.29
CA ILE A 153 -4.97 3.11 24.41
C ILE A 153 -5.28 4.59 24.66
N ILE A 154 -5.42 5.01 25.92
CA ILE A 154 -5.69 6.42 26.28
C ILE A 154 -4.57 7.32 25.78
N TRP A 155 -3.31 6.97 26.04
CA TRP A 155 -2.13 7.67 25.52
C TRP A 155 -2.19 7.82 24.00
N SER A 156 -2.42 6.71 23.29
CA SER A 156 -2.45 6.69 21.82
C SER A 156 -3.56 7.58 21.28
N LEU A 157 -4.79 7.43 21.79
CA LEU A 157 -5.93 8.26 21.38
C LEU A 157 -5.66 9.75 21.62
N GLY A 158 -5.05 10.11 22.76
CA GLY A 158 -4.70 11.48 23.07
C GLY A 158 -3.80 12.14 22.02
N LEU A 159 -2.84 11.39 21.47
CA LEU A 159 -1.90 11.88 20.47
C LEU A 159 -2.52 12.00 19.07
N CYS A 160 -3.60 11.27 18.79
CA CYS A 160 -4.02 11.00 17.41
C CYS A 160 -4.79 12.12 16.68
N TYR A 161 -5.23 13.16 17.38
CA TYR A 161 -6.23 14.09 16.84
C TYR A 161 -5.69 15.48 16.53
N PHE A 162 -4.90 16.07 17.43
CA PHE A 162 -4.57 17.48 17.34
C PHE A 162 -3.75 17.81 16.09
N GLY A 163 -2.83 16.92 15.67
CA GLY A 163 -2.04 17.09 14.45
C GLY A 163 -2.91 17.07 13.18
N VAL A 164 -3.84 16.13 13.10
CA VAL A 164 -4.80 16.00 11.97
C VAL A 164 -5.68 17.27 11.88
N VAL A 165 -6.24 17.73 13.00
CA VAL A 165 -7.09 18.93 13.00
C VAL A 165 -6.29 20.19 12.70
N PHE A 166 -5.07 20.31 13.23
CA PHE A 166 -4.18 21.45 13.00
C PHE A 166 -3.69 21.53 11.55
N ALA A 167 -3.61 20.41 10.83
CA ALA A 167 -3.21 20.41 9.42
C ALA A 167 -4.26 21.08 8.50
N VAL A 168 -5.56 20.97 8.81
CA VAL A 168 -6.63 21.52 7.96
C VAL A 168 -6.41 22.99 7.52
N PRO A 169 -6.12 23.96 8.42
CA PRO A 169 -5.85 25.34 8.00
C PRO A 169 -4.59 25.50 7.15
N LEU A 170 -3.62 24.59 7.28
CA LEU A 170 -2.38 24.64 6.49
C LEU A 170 -2.63 24.33 5.01
N ARG A 171 -3.65 23.54 4.67
CA ARG A 171 -4.01 23.17 3.29
C ARG A 171 -4.08 24.38 2.35
N ARG A 172 -4.80 25.43 2.74
CA ARG A 172 -4.97 26.63 1.90
C ARG A 172 -3.63 27.30 1.63
N GLN A 173 -2.73 27.29 2.60
CA GLN A 173 -1.42 27.88 2.46
C GLN A 173 -0.50 27.02 1.59
N VAL A 174 -0.34 25.73 1.92
CA VAL A 174 0.70 24.88 1.32
C VAL A 174 0.29 24.19 0.01
N ILE A 175 -0.99 23.89 -0.17
CA ILE A 175 -1.49 23.21 -1.39
C ILE A 175 -2.05 24.21 -2.38
N ILE A 176 -2.88 25.17 -1.94
CA ILE A 176 -3.59 26.08 -2.85
C ILE A 176 -2.72 27.29 -3.22
N ARG A 177 -2.16 27.99 -2.22
CA ARG A 177 -1.38 29.23 -2.47
C ARG A 177 0.06 28.96 -2.87
N GLU A 178 0.78 28.17 -2.08
CA GLU A 178 2.20 27.88 -2.32
C GLU A 178 2.39 26.77 -3.36
N GLN A 179 1.34 26.02 -3.68
CA GLN A 179 1.36 24.88 -4.62
C GLN A 179 2.56 23.94 -4.42
N LEU A 180 2.89 23.63 -3.16
CA LEU A 180 3.97 22.71 -2.85
C LEU A 180 3.73 21.34 -3.52
N LYS A 181 4.82 20.68 -3.87
CA LYS A 181 4.82 19.52 -4.76
C LYS A 181 4.18 18.30 -4.11
N PHE A 182 4.54 18.02 -2.85
CA PHE A 182 4.19 16.79 -2.12
C PHE A 182 4.39 15.54 -3.00
N PRO A 183 5.65 15.17 -3.30
CA PRO A 183 5.97 14.19 -4.34
C PRO A 183 5.28 12.82 -4.19
N SER A 184 5.25 12.25 -2.98
CA SER A 184 4.56 10.98 -2.72
C SER A 184 3.05 11.07 -2.96
N GLY A 185 2.42 12.16 -2.52
CA GLY A 185 0.99 12.42 -2.74
C GLY A 185 0.68 12.60 -4.23
N PHE A 186 1.58 13.27 -4.96
CA PHE A 186 1.50 13.39 -6.42
C PHE A 186 1.63 12.03 -7.13
N SER A 187 2.66 11.24 -6.79
CA SER A 187 2.85 9.89 -7.35
C SER A 187 1.66 8.97 -7.06
N THR A 188 1.08 9.06 -5.86
CA THR A 188 -0.13 8.33 -5.50
C THR A 188 -1.32 8.75 -6.34
N ALA A 189 -1.46 10.06 -6.63
CA ALA A 189 -2.52 10.57 -7.49
C ALA A 189 -2.40 10.05 -8.93
N VAL A 190 -1.20 10.11 -9.51
CA VAL A 190 -0.91 9.56 -10.85
C VAL A 190 -1.24 8.07 -10.90
N LEU A 191 -0.81 7.31 -9.89
CA LEU A 191 -1.09 5.88 -9.81
C LEU A 191 -2.59 5.59 -9.77
N ILE A 192 -3.35 6.27 -8.91
CA ILE A 192 -4.82 6.10 -8.84
C ILE A 192 -5.46 6.49 -10.18
N GLY A 193 -5.01 7.56 -10.82
CA GLY A 193 -5.49 7.98 -12.15
C GLY A 193 -5.27 6.90 -13.22
N VAL A 194 -4.08 6.27 -13.22
CA VAL A 194 -3.74 5.16 -14.12
C VAL A 194 -4.61 3.92 -13.83
N LEU A 195 -4.79 3.55 -12.56
CA LEU A 195 -5.60 2.40 -12.16
C LEU A 195 -7.05 2.51 -12.63
N HIS A 196 -7.59 3.72 -12.62
CA HIS A 196 -8.97 4.01 -13.01
C HIS A 196 -9.13 4.49 -14.46
N GLY A 197 -8.07 4.45 -15.28
CA GLY A 197 -8.16 4.71 -16.71
C GLY A 197 -8.37 6.17 -17.13
N LYS A 198 -8.23 7.15 -16.22
CA LYS A 198 -8.41 8.59 -16.51
C LYS A 198 -7.26 9.25 -17.31
N GLY A 199 -6.37 8.46 -17.91
CA GLY A 199 -5.16 8.95 -18.56
C GLY A 199 -5.31 9.55 -19.97
N SER A 200 -6.51 9.66 -20.55
CA SER A 200 -6.66 10.17 -21.92
C SER A 200 -7.90 11.02 -22.21
N THR A 201 -8.77 11.29 -21.23
CA THR A 201 -10.04 12.00 -21.51
C THR A 201 -10.44 12.88 -20.33
N GLN A 202 -9.86 14.07 -20.24
CA GLN A 202 -10.56 15.25 -19.70
C GLN A 202 -9.83 16.54 -20.12
N SER A 203 -10.42 17.23 -21.08
CA SER A 203 -10.19 18.63 -21.42
C SER A 203 -10.80 19.52 -20.34
N SER A 204 -10.01 19.86 -19.32
CA SER A 204 -10.17 21.06 -18.47
C SER A 204 -8.82 21.30 -17.80
N GLY A 205 -8.26 22.50 -18.01
CA GLY A 205 -6.85 22.81 -17.80
C GLY A 205 -6.33 22.47 -16.41
N ALA A 206 -5.49 21.43 -16.32
CA ALA A 206 -4.58 21.16 -15.19
C ALA A 206 -3.61 19.99 -15.44
N LEU A 207 -3.81 19.16 -16.48
CA LEU A 207 -2.96 18.00 -16.75
C LEU A 207 -2.31 18.11 -18.14
N ASP A 208 -1.21 18.84 -18.18
CA ASP A 208 -0.26 18.78 -19.29
C ASP A 208 0.54 17.47 -19.13
N SER A 209 0.14 16.44 -19.89
CA SER A 209 0.70 15.08 -19.83
C SER A 209 2.20 15.05 -20.17
N SER A 210 2.72 16.10 -20.81
CA SER A 210 4.15 16.31 -21.01
C SER A 210 4.90 16.45 -19.67
N LYS A 211 4.34 17.15 -18.67
CA LYS A 211 4.98 17.42 -17.36
C LYS A 211 4.95 16.23 -16.40
N ALA A 212 3.99 15.31 -16.55
CA ALA A 212 3.93 14.06 -15.77
C ALA A 212 5.05 13.08 -16.15
N ALA A 213 5.50 13.10 -17.41
CA ALA A 213 6.68 12.35 -17.87
C ALA A 213 8.01 13.05 -17.52
N THR A 214 8.00 14.39 -17.36
CA THR A 214 9.24 15.16 -17.08
C THR A 214 9.69 15.11 -15.62
N PHE A 215 8.85 14.81 -14.62
CA PHE A 215 9.28 14.82 -13.21
C PHE A 215 9.98 13.55 -12.70
N GLY A 216 9.87 12.44 -13.44
CA GLY A 216 10.81 11.31 -13.30
C GLY A 216 12.22 11.63 -13.80
N SER A 217 12.34 12.69 -14.64
CA SER A 217 13.60 13.09 -15.30
C SER A 217 14.21 14.40 -14.75
N LEU A 218 13.49 15.22 -13.99
CA LEU A 218 13.99 16.52 -13.49
C LEU A 218 14.78 16.47 -12.17
N ALA A 219 15.11 15.27 -11.67
CA ALA A 219 16.19 15.13 -10.70
C ALA A 219 17.57 14.91 -11.33
N LEU A 220 17.71 14.86 -12.66
CA LEU A 220 19.01 14.86 -13.36
C LEU A 220 18.83 15.27 -14.83
N GLU A 221 19.07 16.55 -15.10
CA GLU A 221 19.14 17.09 -16.46
C GLU A 221 20.52 16.81 -17.11
N ASN A 222 20.51 16.15 -18.27
CA ASN A 222 21.39 16.46 -19.40
C ASN A 222 21.02 15.67 -20.69
N GLN A 223 20.65 16.43 -21.73
CA GLN A 223 20.90 16.20 -23.18
C GLN A 223 20.03 15.23 -24.01
N PRO A 224 19.99 15.35 -25.37
CA PRO A 224 19.23 16.36 -26.14
C PRO A 224 18.25 15.71 -27.16
N LEU A 225 17.46 16.59 -27.78
CA LEU A 225 16.34 16.36 -28.72
C LEU A 225 16.68 15.51 -29.96
N TYR A 226 15.73 14.65 -30.37
CA TYR A 226 15.55 14.26 -31.77
C TYR A 226 14.06 14.17 -32.11
N GLU A 227 13.72 14.63 -33.31
CA GLU A 227 12.38 14.93 -33.83
C GLU A 227 11.46 13.71 -33.97
N SER A 228 10.16 13.99 -33.83
CA SER A 228 9.05 13.08 -34.12
C SER A 228 8.56 13.27 -35.56
N GLU A 229 8.59 12.21 -36.37
CA GLU A 229 7.75 12.08 -37.56
C GLU A 229 6.43 11.38 -37.21
N HIS A 230 5.34 11.96 -37.71
CA HIS A 230 3.96 11.50 -37.61
C HIS A 230 3.72 10.16 -38.31
N VAL A 231 2.91 9.26 -37.72
CA VAL A 231 1.84 8.52 -38.45
C VAL A 231 0.67 8.21 -37.48
N ASN A 232 -0.53 8.61 -37.89
CA ASN A 232 -1.82 8.24 -37.30
C ASN A 232 -2.16 6.78 -37.65
N ASP A 233 -2.45 5.93 -36.65
CA ASP A 233 -3.28 4.69 -36.76
C ASP A 233 -3.27 3.91 -35.42
N GLU A 234 -3.96 4.38 -34.35
CA GLU A 234 -3.87 3.70 -33.03
C GLU A 234 -5.15 3.64 -32.16
N GLU A 235 -6.36 3.72 -32.72
CA GLU A 235 -7.56 3.54 -31.86
C GLU A 235 -7.88 2.07 -31.51
N ASP A 236 -7.52 1.09 -32.34
CA ASP A 236 -7.84 -0.34 -32.06
C ASP A 236 -6.76 -1.13 -31.29
N ARG A 237 -5.51 -0.64 -31.23
CA ARG A 237 -4.41 -1.33 -30.54
C ARG A 237 -4.35 -1.06 -29.03
N THR A 238 -4.96 0.02 -28.56
CA THR A 238 -4.83 0.51 -27.18
C THR A 238 -5.63 -0.29 -26.15
N SER A 239 -6.72 -0.95 -26.54
CA SER A 239 -7.55 -1.76 -25.61
C SER A 239 -6.96 -3.15 -25.31
N SER A 240 -6.36 -3.78 -26.33
CA SER A 240 -5.70 -5.09 -26.23
C SER A 240 -4.36 -4.98 -25.50
N ALA A 241 -3.56 -3.96 -25.82
CA ALA A 241 -2.30 -3.67 -25.13
C ALA A 241 -2.49 -3.35 -23.63
N LYS A 242 -3.54 -2.61 -23.25
CA LYS A 242 -3.88 -2.33 -21.84
C LYS A 242 -4.28 -3.60 -21.06
N LYS A 243 -5.02 -4.53 -21.67
CA LYS A 243 -5.36 -5.84 -21.05
C LYS A 243 -4.13 -6.75 -20.89
N GLN A 244 -3.24 -6.77 -21.89
CA GLN A 244 -1.99 -7.55 -21.85
C GLN A 244 -1.02 -7.05 -20.75
N THR A 245 -0.85 -5.73 -20.62
CA THR A 245 0.03 -5.12 -19.60
C THR A 245 -0.46 -5.39 -18.17
N TRP A 246 -1.78 -5.41 -17.93
CA TRP A 246 -2.32 -5.69 -16.60
C TRP A 246 -2.17 -7.15 -16.17
N ALA A 247 -2.49 -8.10 -17.06
CA ALA A 247 -2.31 -9.52 -16.77
C ALA A 247 -0.83 -9.85 -16.51
N ALA A 248 0.08 -9.21 -17.25
CA ALA A 248 1.52 -9.29 -17.01
C ALA A 248 1.92 -8.72 -15.64
N ASN A 249 1.39 -7.55 -15.24
CA ASN A 249 1.67 -6.94 -13.93
C ASN A 249 1.15 -7.77 -12.76
N ILE A 250 -0.04 -8.37 -12.87
CA ILE A 250 -0.57 -9.28 -11.83
C ILE A 250 0.23 -10.58 -11.78
N ARG A 251 0.58 -11.14 -12.94
CA ARG A 251 1.43 -12.34 -13.00
C ARG A 251 2.78 -12.08 -12.36
N LEU A 252 3.40 -10.93 -12.64
CA LEU A 252 4.62 -10.49 -11.99
C LEU A 252 4.43 -10.38 -10.48
N LEU A 253 3.37 -9.70 -10.03
CA LEU A 253 3.02 -9.55 -8.61
C LEU A 253 2.81 -10.91 -7.89
N LEU A 254 2.25 -11.92 -8.57
CA LEU A 254 2.06 -13.27 -8.02
C LEU A 254 3.37 -14.05 -7.98
N ILE A 255 4.20 -13.96 -9.03
CA ILE A 255 5.52 -14.60 -9.07
C ILE A 255 6.42 -14.05 -7.97
N THR A 256 6.45 -12.72 -7.80
CA THR A 256 7.29 -12.07 -6.78
C THR A 256 6.85 -12.40 -5.37
N PHE A 257 5.54 -12.56 -5.16
CA PHE A 257 5.01 -13.10 -3.91
C PHE A 257 5.41 -14.53 -3.65
N GLY A 258 5.33 -15.39 -4.67
CA GLY A 258 5.78 -16.78 -4.59
C GLY A 258 7.25 -16.84 -4.20
N ILE A 259 8.10 -16.09 -4.89
CA ILE A 259 9.55 -16.02 -4.60
C ILE A 259 9.82 -15.50 -3.18
N SER A 260 9.19 -14.39 -2.78
CA SER A 260 9.36 -13.82 -1.43
C SER A 260 8.83 -14.75 -0.33
N GLY A 261 7.70 -15.41 -0.58
CA GLY A 261 7.09 -16.40 0.32
C GLY A 261 7.96 -17.64 0.48
N ILE A 262 8.45 -18.21 -0.62
CA ILE A 262 9.39 -19.33 -0.62
C ILE A 262 10.67 -18.94 0.11
N TYR A 263 11.25 -17.78 -0.18
CA TYR A 263 12.46 -17.32 0.50
C TYR A 263 12.24 -17.17 2.02
N THR A 264 11.11 -16.59 2.43
CA THR A 264 10.75 -16.46 3.85
C THR A 264 10.63 -17.85 4.51
N LEU A 265 9.97 -18.80 3.85
CA LEU A 265 9.85 -20.17 4.33
C LEU A 265 11.23 -20.86 4.42
N CYS A 266 12.08 -20.70 3.40
CA CYS A 266 13.45 -21.20 3.42
C CYS A 266 14.26 -20.62 4.58
N THR A 267 14.13 -19.32 4.90
CA THR A 267 14.86 -18.71 6.03
C THR A 267 14.41 -19.23 7.40
N TYR A 268 13.25 -19.87 7.49
CA TYR A 268 12.80 -20.56 8.69
C TYR A 268 13.56 -21.88 8.88
N PHE A 269 13.68 -22.69 7.81
CA PHE A 269 14.44 -23.96 7.85
C PHE A 269 15.96 -23.78 7.82
N PHE A 270 16.44 -22.68 7.22
CA PHE A 270 17.86 -22.35 7.12
C PHE A 270 18.13 -20.96 7.72
N PRO A 271 18.24 -20.84 9.07
CA PRO A 271 18.47 -19.56 9.74
C PRO A 271 19.74 -18.83 9.28
N ILE A 272 20.73 -19.56 8.76
CA ILE A 272 21.96 -18.99 8.19
C ILE A 272 21.68 -18.00 7.04
N LEU A 273 20.56 -18.17 6.33
CA LEU A 273 20.13 -17.24 5.28
C LEU A 273 19.80 -15.84 5.81
N ARG A 274 19.59 -15.66 7.12
CA ARG A 274 19.32 -14.37 7.74
C ARG A 274 20.60 -13.60 8.11
N ASN A 275 21.72 -14.32 8.26
CA ASN A 275 23.00 -13.80 8.73
C ASN A 275 24.14 -14.30 7.83
N LEU A 276 24.08 -14.01 6.53
CA LEU A 276 25.10 -14.49 5.59
C LEU A 276 26.45 -13.82 5.87
N PRO A 277 27.53 -14.58 6.14
CA PRO A 277 28.85 -14.01 6.42
C PRO A 277 29.60 -13.67 5.13
N ILE A 278 29.10 -12.69 4.36
CA ILE A 278 29.63 -12.34 3.04
C ILE A 278 31.09 -11.82 3.07
N PHE A 279 31.53 -11.27 4.20
CA PHE A 279 32.88 -10.74 4.40
C PHE A 279 33.76 -11.66 5.27
N GLY A 280 33.37 -12.93 5.39
CA GLY A 280 34.04 -13.92 6.25
C GLY A 280 33.45 -14.01 7.66
N THR A 281 33.79 -15.09 8.37
CA THR A 281 33.24 -15.41 9.70
C THR A 281 33.66 -14.41 10.77
N VAL A 282 34.90 -13.94 10.74
CA VAL A 282 35.41 -12.95 11.71
C VAL A 282 34.67 -11.61 11.60
N ALA A 283 34.40 -11.14 10.39
CA ALA A 283 33.65 -9.89 10.19
C ALA A 283 32.19 -10.05 10.63
N ALA A 284 31.59 -11.23 10.39
CA ALA A 284 30.22 -11.54 10.75
C ALA A 284 30.00 -11.69 12.27
N GLU A 285 30.81 -12.52 12.94
CA GLU A 285 30.65 -12.86 14.36
C GLU A 285 31.19 -11.77 15.28
N THR A 286 32.36 -11.19 14.96
CA THR A 286 32.98 -10.17 15.81
C THR A 286 32.41 -8.78 15.53
N TRP A 287 32.27 -8.42 14.25
CA TRP A 287 31.95 -7.04 13.84
C TRP A 287 30.53 -6.84 13.29
N LEU A 288 29.69 -7.87 13.34
CA LEU A 288 28.28 -7.85 12.90
C LEU A 288 28.09 -7.51 11.41
N TRP A 289 29.12 -7.71 10.58
CA TRP A 289 29.05 -7.57 9.12
C TRP A 289 28.46 -8.83 8.49
N THR A 290 27.14 -8.98 8.65
CA THR A 290 26.35 -10.01 7.97
C THR A 290 25.53 -9.38 6.84
N LEU A 291 25.01 -10.19 5.93
CA LEU A 291 24.00 -9.77 4.95
C LEU A 291 22.69 -10.50 5.24
N ASN A 292 21.60 -9.74 5.37
CA ASN A 292 20.24 -10.28 5.43
C ASN A 292 19.52 -9.97 4.10
N PRO A 293 19.52 -10.86 3.09
CA PRO A 293 18.95 -10.59 1.78
C PRO A 293 17.41 -10.73 1.76
N SER A 294 16.74 -10.21 2.79
CA SER A 294 15.30 -10.08 2.82
C SER A 294 14.82 -9.14 1.71
N PHE A 295 13.91 -9.64 0.87
CA PHE A 295 13.27 -8.85 -0.18
C PHE A 295 12.55 -7.62 0.33
N ALA A 296 12.13 -7.60 1.61
CA ALA A 296 11.54 -6.41 2.22
C ALA A 296 12.57 -5.27 2.36
N TYR A 297 13.81 -5.57 2.77
CA TYR A 297 14.86 -4.56 2.89
C TYR A 297 15.40 -4.11 1.53
N ILE A 298 15.49 -5.04 0.58
CA ILE A 298 15.81 -4.71 -0.81
C ILE A 298 14.71 -3.80 -1.39
N GLY A 299 13.44 -4.13 -1.15
CA GLY A 299 12.29 -3.30 -1.55
C GLY A 299 12.32 -1.91 -0.92
N GLN A 300 12.66 -1.81 0.38
CA GLN A 300 12.87 -0.52 1.04
C GLN A 300 13.99 0.28 0.36
N GLY A 301 15.11 -0.38 0.03
CA GLY A 301 16.21 0.24 -0.72
C GLY A 301 15.82 0.80 -2.08
N ILE A 302 15.00 0.04 -2.82
CA ILE A 302 14.46 0.47 -4.12
C ILE A 302 13.63 1.76 -3.96
N ILE A 303 12.77 1.81 -2.93
CA ILE A 303 11.91 2.97 -2.65
C ILE A 303 12.73 4.18 -2.19
N MET A 304 13.77 3.98 -1.38
CA MET A 304 14.63 5.06 -0.87
C MET A 304 15.53 5.69 -1.95
N GLY A 305 15.77 4.96 -3.04
CA GLY A 305 16.62 5.38 -4.14
C GLY A 305 18.12 5.28 -3.86
N PRO A 306 18.95 5.30 -4.92
CA PRO A 306 20.38 4.99 -4.81
C PRO A 306 21.16 5.96 -3.93
N ALA A 307 20.91 7.26 -4.04
CA ALA A 307 21.66 8.28 -3.30
C ALA A 307 21.53 8.07 -1.78
N THR A 308 20.30 7.92 -1.28
CA THR A 308 20.01 7.70 0.15
C THR A 308 20.66 6.41 0.63
N THR A 309 20.55 5.32 -0.13
CA THR A 309 21.11 4.03 0.28
C THR A 309 22.64 4.03 0.28
N ILE A 310 23.28 4.77 -0.64
CA ILE A 310 24.74 4.92 -0.66
C ILE A 310 25.21 5.76 0.53
N HIS A 311 24.49 6.83 0.90
CA HIS A 311 24.79 7.60 2.10
C HIS A 311 24.63 6.76 3.37
N MET A 312 23.61 5.88 3.43
CA MET A 312 23.50 4.90 4.50
C MET A 312 24.67 3.91 4.52
N LEU A 313 25.09 3.38 3.37
CA LEU A 313 26.26 2.51 3.30
C LEU A 313 27.52 3.23 3.78
N LEU A 314 27.71 4.49 3.38
CA LEU A 314 28.81 5.33 3.86
C LEU A 314 28.78 5.44 5.39
N GLY A 315 27.59 5.65 5.97
CA GLY A 315 27.39 5.61 7.42
C GLY A 315 27.77 4.28 8.03
N ALA A 316 27.38 3.15 7.44
CA ALA A 316 27.76 1.83 7.94
C ALA A 316 29.27 1.60 7.87
N ILE A 317 29.94 2.04 6.80
CA ILE A 317 31.40 1.94 6.64
C ILE A 317 32.11 2.80 7.70
N ILE A 318 31.71 4.07 7.86
CA ILE A 318 32.33 4.97 8.84
C ILE A 318 32.07 4.48 10.27
N GLY A 319 30.82 4.17 10.60
CA GLY A 319 30.43 3.73 11.95
C GLY A 319 30.98 2.36 12.29
N TRP A 320 30.58 1.33 11.55
CA TRP A 320 30.91 -0.07 11.87
C TRP A 320 32.25 -0.53 11.31
N GLY A 321 32.71 0.02 10.19
CA GLY A 321 33.97 -0.37 9.56
C GLY A 321 35.19 0.36 10.13
N VAL A 322 35.03 1.60 10.61
CA VAL A 322 36.15 2.43 11.08
C VAL A 322 36.05 2.77 12.56
N LEU A 323 34.97 3.45 12.97
CA LEU A 323 34.84 3.98 14.33
C LEU A 323 34.65 2.88 15.38
N SER A 324 33.87 1.84 15.07
CA SER A 324 33.63 0.72 16.00
C SER A 324 34.93 -0.05 16.31
N PRO A 325 35.74 -0.48 15.33
CA PRO A 325 37.06 -1.05 15.60
C PRO A 325 38.03 -0.13 16.32
N LEU A 326 38.04 1.16 15.94
CA LEU A 326 38.89 2.15 16.60
C LEU A 326 38.54 2.29 18.08
N ALA A 327 37.26 2.44 18.41
CA ALA A 327 36.79 2.58 19.79
C ALA A 327 37.08 1.33 20.64
N LYS A 328 36.94 0.13 20.04
CA LYS A 328 37.24 -1.14 20.72
C LYS A 328 38.74 -1.31 20.97
N ASN A 329 39.59 -1.07 19.97
CA ASN A 329 41.04 -1.24 20.06
C ASN A 329 41.70 -0.21 20.98
N ARG A 330 41.14 1.00 21.08
CA ARG A 330 41.61 2.06 21.99
C ARG A 330 41.07 1.92 23.42
N GLY A 331 40.21 0.93 23.69
CA GLY A 331 39.62 0.69 25.01
C GLY A 331 38.55 1.71 25.41
N TRP A 332 38.04 2.53 24.47
CA TRP A 332 36.97 3.51 24.75
C TRP A 332 35.61 2.84 24.95
N ALA A 333 35.42 1.66 24.37
CA ALA A 333 34.23 0.83 24.50
C ALA A 333 34.62 -0.61 24.94
N PRO A 334 34.74 -0.87 26.25
CA PRO A 334 35.26 -2.15 26.75
C PRO A 334 34.27 -3.31 26.60
N GLY A 335 32.96 -3.05 26.52
CA GLY A 335 31.92 -4.07 26.43
C GLY A 335 31.86 -4.81 25.09
N PRO A 336 31.02 -5.86 24.97
CA PRO A 336 30.82 -6.59 23.71
C PRO A 336 30.40 -5.66 22.57
N ILE A 337 30.78 -5.95 21.32
CA ILE A 337 30.52 -5.04 20.18
C ILE A 337 29.02 -4.80 19.98
N ASN A 338 28.17 -5.81 20.21
CA ASN A 338 26.70 -5.69 20.08
C ASN A 338 26.02 -4.97 21.26
N ASP A 339 26.75 -4.64 22.33
CA ASP A 339 26.16 -4.00 23.51
C ASP A 339 25.88 -2.51 23.29
N TRP A 340 24.71 -2.07 23.75
CA TRP A 340 24.21 -0.70 23.58
C TRP A 340 24.71 0.26 24.66
N GLU A 341 25.14 -0.20 25.83
CA GLU A 341 25.61 0.68 26.91
C GLU A 341 27.14 0.83 26.95
N SER A 342 27.87 -0.28 26.93
CA SER A 342 29.33 -0.31 27.11
C SER A 342 30.10 -0.78 25.87
N GLY A 343 29.37 -1.25 24.85
CA GLY A 343 29.89 -1.75 23.59
C GLY A 343 30.20 -0.67 22.56
N SER A 344 30.93 -1.05 21.51
CA SER A 344 31.27 -0.13 20.42
C SER A 344 30.03 0.31 19.62
N LYS A 345 28.98 -0.53 19.56
CA LYS A 345 27.65 -0.16 19.05
C LYS A 345 27.06 1.03 19.80
N GLY A 346 27.04 1.01 21.13
CA GLY A 346 26.61 2.15 21.95
C GLY A 346 27.46 3.40 21.72
N TRP A 347 28.77 3.23 21.57
CA TRP A 347 29.70 4.35 21.36
C TRP A 347 29.45 5.07 20.03
N ILE A 348 29.32 4.35 18.91
CA ILE A 348 29.09 4.96 17.58
C ILE A 348 27.73 5.63 17.45
N VAL A 349 26.73 5.21 18.24
CA VAL A 349 25.40 5.83 18.26
C VAL A 349 25.50 7.29 18.70
N TRP A 350 26.40 7.65 19.62
CA TRP A 350 26.59 9.04 20.03
C TRP A 350 27.09 9.94 18.90
N THR A 351 28.04 9.46 18.10
CA THR A 351 28.51 10.17 16.91
C THR A 351 27.39 10.30 15.86
N SER A 352 26.61 9.23 15.66
CA SER A 352 25.44 9.24 14.77
C SER A 352 24.37 10.25 15.22
N LEU A 353 24.04 10.29 16.51
CA LEU A 353 23.08 11.24 17.09
C LEU A 353 23.50 12.69 16.87
N ALA A 354 24.78 12.99 17.03
CA ALA A 354 25.32 14.32 16.80
C ALA A 354 25.18 14.76 15.33
N ILE A 355 25.41 13.84 14.38
CA ILE A 355 25.16 14.08 12.95
C ILE A 355 23.67 14.36 12.71
N MET A 356 22.76 13.54 13.26
CA MET A 356 21.31 13.75 13.10
C MET A 356 20.87 15.10 13.66
N LEU A 357 21.40 15.49 14.82
CA LEU A 357 21.04 16.72 15.49
C LEU A 357 21.55 17.94 14.71
N ALA A 358 22.80 17.91 14.25
CA ALA A 358 23.36 18.97 13.42
C ALA A 358 22.57 19.15 12.11
N ASP A 359 22.30 18.04 11.41
CA ASP A 359 21.53 18.06 10.16
C ASP A 359 20.11 18.60 10.35
N ALA A 360 19.44 18.17 11.43
CA ALA A 360 18.11 18.65 11.79
C ALA A 360 18.10 20.15 12.11
N VAL A 361 19.01 20.62 12.97
CA VAL A 361 19.09 22.03 13.38
C VAL A 361 19.38 22.94 12.19
N ILE A 362 20.33 22.58 11.34
CA ILE A 362 20.68 23.40 10.17
C ILE A 362 19.56 23.39 9.13
N SER A 363 19.02 22.22 8.79
CA SER A 363 17.97 22.10 7.77
C SER A 363 16.68 22.80 8.20
N LEU A 364 16.23 22.56 9.44
CA LEU A 364 15.03 23.19 9.99
C LEU A 364 15.26 24.69 10.23
N GLY A 365 16.44 25.07 10.72
CA GLY A 365 16.83 26.47 10.88
C GLY A 365 16.80 27.22 9.56
N TYR A 366 17.32 26.63 8.47
CA TYR A 366 17.24 27.22 7.14
C TYR A 366 15.80 27.39 6.66
N ILE A 367 14.95 26.35 6.79
CA ILE A 367 13.54 26.42 6.41
C ILE A 367 12.78 27.49 7.21
N ALA A 368 13.11 27.66 8.51
CA ALA A 368 12.49 28.67 9.36
C ALA A 368 12.97 30.09 9.04
N LEU A 369 14.28 30.28 8.82
CA LEU A 369 14.90 31.59 8.64
C LEU A 369 14.78 32.12 7.22
N ARG A 370 14.73 31.25 6.21
CA ARG A 370 14.67 31.66 4.80
C ARG A 370 13.51 32.62 4.50
N PRO A 371 12.25 32.36 4.90
CA PRO A 371 11.15 33.30 4.67
C PRO A 371 11.34 34.64 5.40
N LEU A 372 11.99 34.63 6.57
CA LEU A 372 12.28 35.82 7.37
C LEU A 372 13.39 36.67 6.77
N VAL A 373 14.40 36.04 6.16
CA VAL A 373 15.52 36.73 5.51
C VAL A 373 15.10 37.31 4.16
N GLU A 374 14.35 36.53 3.36
CA GLU A 374 13.88 36.95 2.03
C GLU A 374 12.79 38.05 2.13
N ASN A 375 11.89 37.96 3.11
CA ASN A 375 10.76 38.91 3.25
C ASN A 375 10.89 39.90 4.42
N GLY A 376 11.95 39.78 5.23
CA GLY A 376 12.21 40.61 6.40
C GLY A 376 12.20 42.12 6.11
N PRO A 377 12.87 42.61 5.05
CA PRO A 377 12.87 44.05 4.73
C PRO A 377 11.47 44.60 4.42
N ALA A 378 10.63 43.81 3.74
CA ALA A 378 9.26 44.18 3.40
C ALA A 378 8.32 44.15 4.62
N LEU A 379 8.45 43.12 5.47
CA LEU A 379 7.72 42.98 6.74
C LEU A 379 8.08 44.10 7.73
N PHE A 380 9.36 44.38 7.91
CA PHE A 380 9.86 45.42 8.82
C PHE A 380 9.46 46.82 8.33
N GLY A 381 9.50 47.07 7.01
CA GLY A 381 8.98 48.30 6.42
C GLY A 381 7.48 48.52 6.65
N SER A 382 6.68 47.45 6.56
CA SER A 382 5.24 47.48 6.79
C SER A 382 4.87 47.63 8.28
N LEU A 383 5.59 46.96 9.18
CA LEU A 383 5.46 47.12 10.64
C LEU A 383 5.89 48.52 11.10
N LYS A 384 7.01 49.05 10.59
CA LYS A 384 7.49 50.41 10.88
C LYS A 384 6.48 51.46 10.42
N ARG A 385 5.85 51.27 9.23
CA ARG A 385 4.75 52.13 8.75
C ARG A 385 3.49 52.06 9.62
N LYS A 386 3.10 50.86 10.08
CA LYS A 386 1.93 50.67 10.97
C LYS A 386 2.15 51.26 12.35
N TYR A 387 3.35 51.09 12.92
CA TYR A 387 3.73 51.69 14.19
C TYR A 387 3.79 53.22 14.12
N SER A 388 4.38 53.76 13.05
CA SER A 388 4.51 55.21 12.84
C SER A 388 3.17 55.92 12.59
N ARG A 389 2.12 55.23 12.11
CA ARG A 389 0.80 55.83 11.80
C ARG A 389 -0.24 55.73 12.93
N GLY A 390 -0.06 54.84 13.92
CA GLY A 390 -1.10 54.60 14.94
C GLY A 390 -0.63 54.23 16.33
N GLY A 391 0.69 54.28 16.60
CA GLY A 391 1.27 53.84 17.87
C GLY A 391 0.91 52.39 18.23
N LEU A 392 1.03 52.02 19.50
CA LEU A 392 0.71 50.67 20.02
C LEU A 392 -0.74 50.26 19.77
N ARG A 393 -1.71 51.19 19.82
CA ARG A 393 -3.14 50.91 19.55
C ARG A 393 -3.42 50.60 18.07
N GLY A 394 -2.63 51.12 17.14
CA GLY A 394 -2.72 50.81 15.71
C GLY A 394 -2.27 49.40 15.35
N LEU A 395 -1.44 48.77 16.20
CA LEU A 395 -0.98 47.39 16.02
C LEU A 395 -2.07 46.35 16.38
N PHE A 396 -2.98 46.71 17.30
CA PHE A 396 -4.04 45.83 17.84
C PHE A 396 -5.43 46.03 17.20
N ARG A 397 -5.60 47.00 16.28
CA ARG A 397 -6.89 47.24 15.61
C ARG A 397 -7.14 46.15 14.55
N ARG A 398 -8.09 45.24 14.82
CA ARG A 398 -8.49 44.16 13.89
C ARG A 398 -9.09 44.76 12.60
N HIS A 399 -8.43 44.53 11.48
CA HIS A 399 -9.05 44.40 10.16
C HIS A 399 -8.82 42.96 9.68
N PRO A 400 -9.72 42.37 8.87
CA PRO A 400 -9.53 41.02 8.34
C PRO A 400 -8.22 41.01 7.55
N ILE A 401 -7.23 40.27 8.04
CA ILE A 401 -5.86 40.29 7.54
C ILE A 401 -5.86 39.61 6.17
N GLY A 402 -5.90 40.41 5.11
CA GLY A 402 -5.42 39.99 3.80
C GLY A 402 -3.92 39.83 3.87
N TYR A 403 -3.46 38.58 3.94
CA TYR A 403 -2.03 38.23 3.91
C TYR A 403 -1.42 38.54 2.55
N THR A 404 -0.22 39.12 2.56
CA THR A 404 0.63 39.41 1.39
C THR A 404 1.04 38.12 0.70
N ALA A 405 0.71 37.99 -0.59
CA ALA A 405 1.23 36.94 -1.44
C ALA A 405 2.74 37.14 -1.63
N VAL A 406 3.49 36.04 -1.58
CA VAL A 406 4.88 35.98 -2.04
C VAL A 406 4.82 36.13 -3.56
N ALA A 407 5.19 37.30 -4.07
CA ALA A 407 5.50 37.45 -5.48
C ALA A 407 6.85 36.75 -5.70
N GLY A 408 6.81 35.52 -6.19
CA GLY A 408 7.96 34.93 -6.88
C GLY A 408 8.05 35.58 -8.26
N ASP A 409 9.27 35.87 -8.71
CA ASP A 409 9.59 36.45 -10.01
C ASP A 409 8.87 35.72 -11.17
N GLU A 410 7.75 36.27 -11.63
CA GLU A 410 7.35 36.19 -13.03
C GLU A 410 7.81 37.47 -13.73
N ALA A 411 9.12 37.60 -13.87
CA ALA A 411 9.74 38.47 -14.83
C ALA A 411 10.76 37.62 -15.60
N ILE A 412 10.68 37.69 -16.93
CA ILE A 412 11.54 37.02 -17.93
C ILE A 412 11.05 35.63 -18.35
N THR A 413 9.99 35.59 -19.16
CA THR A 413 9.99 34.90 -20.48
C THR A 413 8.69 35.17 -21.23
N SER A 414 8.58 36.34 -21.87
CA SER A 414 7.73 36.53 -23.05
C SER A 414 8.17 37.81 -23.79
N ARG A 415 9.32 37.73 -24.47
CA ARG A 415 9.68 38.66 -25.54
C ARG A 415 9.83 37.87 -26.84
N HIS A 416 9.27 38.45 -27.90
CA HIS A 416 8.93 37.88 -29.21
C HIS A 416 7.64 37.05 -29.16
N SER A 417 6.55 37.40 -29.82
CA SER A 417 6.37 38.25 -31.01
C SER A 417 4.87 38.49 -31.20
N ILE A 418 4.46 39.74 -31.45
CA ILE A 418 3.58 40.14 -32.56
C ILE A 418 3.61 41.67 -32.59
N SER A 419 4.15 42.19 -33.68
CA SER A 419 4.01 43.57 -34.11
C SER A 419 2.71 43.64 -34.89
N SER A 420 1.76 44.45 -34.45
CA SER A 420 0.91 45.28 -35.33
C SER A 420 0.07 46.22 -34.46
N ALA A 421 0.22 47.50 -34.73
CA ALA A 421 -0.62 48.56 -34.20
C ALA A 421 -1.98 48.60 -34.92
N ASP A 422 -2.87 49.39 -34.31
CA ASP A 422 -4.10 50.02 -34.84
C ASP A 422 -5.44 49.38 -34.46
N GLY A 423 -6.33 50.22 -33.89
CA GLY A 423 -7.76 49.93 -33.80
C GLY A 423 -8.49 50.41 -32.53
N LEU A 424 -8.61 51.73 -32.39
CA LEU A 424 -9.70 52.49 -31.77
C LEU A 424 -10.86 51.78 -31.01
N SER A 425 -11.04 52.24 -29.76
CA SER A 425 -12.27 52.79 -29.13
C SER A 425 -13.66 52.20 -29.40
N ALA A 426 -14.33 51.77 -28.31
CA ALA A 426 -15.72 52.09 -27.93
C ALA A 426 -15.93 51.54 -26.49
N LEU A 427 -16.18 52.39 -25.49
CA LEU A 427 -17.48 52.61 -24.82
C LEU A 427 -18.16 51.31 -24.34
N SER A 428 -18.75 51.16 -23.16
CA SER A 428 -18.90 51.90 -21.91
C SER A 428 -19.88 51.05 -21.10
N ASN A 429 -19.61 50.74 -19.81
CA ASN A 429 -20.68 50.51 -18.83
C ASN A 429 -20.13 50.52 -17.39
N PRO A 430 -20.47 51.54 -16.57
CA PRO A 430 -20.09 51.61 -15.17
C PRO A 430 -21.23 51.09 -14.29
N SER A 431 -21.30 49.77 -14.07
CA SER A 431 -22.24 49.20 -13.10
C SER A 431 -21.91 47.75 -12.76
N ALA A 432 -20.90 47.55 -11.91
CA ALA A 432 -20.74 46.37 -11.06
C ALA A 432 -19.70 46.65 -9.96
N GLU A 433 -19.96 47.65 -9.10
CA GLU A 433 -19.37 47.64 -7.76
C GLU A 433 -20.00 46.48 -6.98
N HIS A 434 -19.41 45.29 -7.01
CA HIS A 434 -19.50 44.27 -5.96
C HIS A 434 -18.26 43.36 -6.02
N GLY A 435 -17.27 43.70 -5.20
CA GLY A 435 -16.30 42.77 -4.60
C GLY A 435 -15.34 42.05 -5.54
N GLY A 436 -14.08 42.50 -5.60
CA GLY A 436 -12.97 41.74 -6.15
C GLY A 436 -12.78 40.39 -5.44
N ARG A 437 -13.49 39.36 -5.91
CA ARG A 437 -13.19 37.94 -5.63
C ARG A 437 -11.91 37.61 -6.38
N ARG A 438 -10.84 37.32 -5.63
CA ARG A 438 -9.49 37.10 -6.18
C ARG A 438 -9.49 35.83 -7.03
N VAL A 439 -8.80 35.87 -8.16
CA VAL A 439 -8.62 34.79 -9.16
C VAL A 439 -8.35 33.41 -8.53
N TRP A 440 -7.68 33.34 -7.37
CA TRP A 440 -7.32 32.12 -6.64
C TRP A 440 -8.46 31.42 -5.88
N ASP A 441 -9.60 32.07 -5.65
CA ASP A 441 -10.76 31.42 -5.00
C ASP A 441 -11.53 30.50 -5.98
N HIS A 442 -11.17 30.50 -7.27
CA HIS A 442 -11.82 29.69 -8.31
C HIS A 442 -11.22 28.28 -8.50
N ASP A 443 -10.04 28.02 -7.90
CA ASP A 443 -9.29 26.74 -8.01
C ASP A 443 -9.38 25.84 -6.76
N ASP A 444 -10.12 26.24 -5.72
CA ASP A 444 -10.33 25.42 -4.52
C ASP A 444 -11.61 24.56 -4.62
N ALA A 445 -11.71 23.53 -3.78
CA ALA A 445 -12.88 22.67 -3.69
C ALA A 445 -14.13 23.47 -3.24
N PRO A 446 -15.34 23.08 -3.69
CA PRO A 446 -16.59 23.72 -3.29
C PRO A 446 -16.70 23.85 -1.76
N PRO A 447 -17.29 24.95 -1.23
CA PRO A 447 -17.38 25.19 0.21
C PRO A 447 -17.99 24.03 1.02
N GLU A 448 -18.88 23.25 0.40
CA GLU A 448 -19.55 22.08 1.00
C GLU A 448 -18.61 20.90 1.24
N GLN A 449 -17.55 20.79 0.42
CA GLN A 449 -16.53 19.74 0.47
C GLN A 449 -15.36 20.09 1.40
N LEU A 450 -15.27 21.36 1.82
CA LEU A 450 -14.28 21.83 2.78
C LEU A 450 -14.67 21.46 4.22
N VAL A 451 -13.68 21.34 5.10
CA VAL A 451 -13.92 21.19 6.53
C VAL A 451 -14.29 22.57 7.09
N GLY A 452 -15.46 22.67 7.72
CA GLY A 452 -15.97 23.93 8.24
C GLY A 452 -15.04 24.54 9.29
N THR A 453 -14.81 25.85 9.24
CA THR A 453 -13.93 26.56 10.19
C THR A 453 -14.36 26.36 11.65
N LYS A 454 -15.68 26.30 11.91
CA LYS A 454 -16.22 25.98 13.25
C LYS A 454 -15.79 24.60 13.73
N THR A 455 -15.87 23.59 12.85
CA THR A 455 -15.43 22.21 13.15
C THR A 455 -13.93 22.16 13.46
N VAL A 456 -13.12 22.90 12.70
CA VAL A 456 -11.66 22.97 12.94
C VAL A 456 -11.36 23.66 14.27
N SER A 457 -11.93 24.84 14.53
CA SER A 457 -11.63 25.59 15.76
C SER A 457 -12.09 24.86 17.02
N ILE A 458 -13.31 24.31 17.02
CA ILE A 458 -13.83 23.54 18.15
C ILE A 458 -13.07 22.21 18.28
N GLY A 459 -12.85 21.51 17.16
CA GLY A 459 -12.10 20.25 17.14
C GLY A 459 -10.66 20.42 17.61
N LEU A 460 -10.00 21.54 17.32
CA LEU A 460 -8.64 21.80 17.77
C LEU A 460 -8.60 21.99 19.28
N VAL A 461 -9.51 22.78 19.84
CA VAL A 461 -9.61 22.97 21.30
C VAL A 461 -9.89 21.64 22.00
N ILE A 462 -10.87 20.87 21.50
CA ILE A 462 -11.23 19.57 22.08
C ILE A 462 -10.06 18.59 21.98
N SER A 463 -9.40 18.48 20.81
CA SER A 463 -8.28 17.55 20.62
C SER A 463 -7.06 17.93 21.46
N VAL A 464 -6.77 19.21 21.65
CA VAL A 464 -5.70 19.68 22.55
C VAL A 464 -6.02 19.36 24.00
N ILE A 465 -7.23 19.66 24.47
CA ILE A 465 -7.66 19.33 25.85
C ILE A 465 -7.63 17.81 26.06
N PHE A 466 -8.11 17.04 25.09
CA PHE A 466 -8.11 15.58 25.16
C PHE A 466 -6.69 15.00 25.16
N CYS A 467 -5.77 15.55 24.37
CA CYS A 467 -4.35 15.19 24.40
C CYS A 467 -3.75 15.45 25.80
N ILE A 468 -3.94 16.66 26.34
CA ILE A 468 -3.43 17.04 27.67
C ILE A 468 -4.02 16.13 28.76
N ALA A 469 -5.33 15.89 28.74
CA ALA A 469 -6.00 15.02 29.69
C ALA A 469 -5.51 13.57 29.60
N SER A 470 -5.31 13.05 28.39
CA SER A 470 -4.83 11.67 28.16
C SER A 470 -3.41 11.47 28.69
N ILE A 471 -2.53 12.45 28.46
CA ILE A 471 -1.16 12.43 29.00
C ILE A 471 -1.18 12.52 30.52
N HIS A 472 -2.05 13.37 31.09
CA HIS A 472 -2.19 13.50 32.54
C HIS A 472 -2.78 12.23 33.19
N ILE A 473 -3.74 11.55 32.57
CA ILE A 473 -4.26 10.27 33.05
C ILE A 473 -3.19 9.17 33.00
N THR A 474 -2.33 9.21 31.98
CA THR A 474 -1.31 8.18 31.76
C THR A 474 -0.10 8.37 32.69
N PHE A 475 0.36 9.62 32.85
CA PHE A 475 1.65 9.98 33.47
C PHE A 475 1.55 11.06 34.55
N GLY A 476 0.36 11.43 35.03
CA GLY A 476 0.12 12.65 35.80
C GLY A 476 0.92 12.83 37.09
N GLU A 477 1.37 11.75 37.72
CA GLU A 477 2.25 11.83 38.91
C GLU A 477 3.71 12.14 38.55
N LEU A 478 4.12 11.88 37.31
CA LEU A 478 5.50 11.96 36.85
C LEU A 478 5.76 13.18 35.93
N VAL A 479 4.72 13.69 35.29
CA VAL A 479 4.82 14.78 34.30
C VAL A 479 4.01 15.99 34.75
N PRO A 480 4.65 17.16 34.92
CA PRO A 480 3.93 18.35 35.32
C PRO A 480 3.04 18.88 34.20
N LEU A 481 1.83 19.33 34.57
CA LEU A 481 0.81 19.79 33.62
C LEU A 481 1.30 20.92 32.68
N TYR A 482 2.09 21.86 33.20
CA TYR A 482 2.66 22.95 32.39
C TYR A 482 3.59 22.42 31.29
N GLY A 483 4.34 21.34 31.57
CA GLY A 483 5.23 20.71 30.60
C GLY A 483 4.44 20.10 29.44
N THR A 484 3.34 19.40 29.74
CA THR A 484 2.44 18.84 28.73
C THR A 484 1.81 19.92 27.86
N ILE A 485 1.34 21.02 28.46
CA ILE A 485 0.75 22.13 27.72
C ILE A 485 1.77 22.72 26.74
N ILE A 486 2.98 23.04 27.21
CA ILE A 486 4.05 23.59 26.36
C ILE A 486 4.38 22.61 25.22
N ALA A 487 4.41 21.30 25.48
CA ALA A 487 4.76 20.30 24.49
C ALA A 487 3.75 20.28 23.33
N VAL A 488 2.46 20.32 23.63
CA VAL A 488 1.39 20.31 22.60
C VAL A 488 1.43 21.59 21.76
N PHE A 489 1.62 22.76 22.39
CA PHE A 489 1.73 24.02 21.64
C PHE A 489 2.97 24.07 20.76
N MET A 490 4.11 23.60 21.27
CA MET A 490 5.34 23.52 20.50
C MET A 490 5.22 22.52 19.34
N ALA A 491 4.57 21.37 19.56
CA ALA A 491 4.31 20.37 18.52
C ALA A 491 3.53 20.96 17.34
N MET A 492 2.51 21.79 17.60
CA MET A 492 1.78 22.48 16.54
C MET A 492 2.68 23.42 15.74
N VAL A 493 3.54 24.22 16.39
CA VAL A 493 4.47 25.11 15.69
C VAL A 493 5.45 24.32 14.83
N LEU A 494 6.05 23.25 15.38
CA LEU A 494 7.01 22.42 14.66
C LEU A 494 6.36 21.64 13.51
N SER A 495 5.08 21.30 13.60
CA SER A 495 4.35 20.63 12.53
C SER A 495 4.22 21.47 11.25
N ILE A 496 4.18 22.81 11.37
CA ILE A 496 4.19 23.72 10.20
C ILE A 496 5.48 23.52 9.40
N MET A 497 6.61 23.41 10.09
CA MET A 497 7.91 23.18 9.47
C MET A 497 7.98 21.79 8.85
N GLY A 498 7.47 20.77 9.55
CA GLY A 498 7.41 19.39 9.05
C GLY A 498 6.60 19.28 7.76
N VAL A 499 5.40 19.88 7.72
CA VAL A 499 4.53 19.92 6.55
C VAL A 499 5.21 20.60 5.35
N ARG A 500 5.92 21.70 5.57
CA ARG A 500 6.63 22.41 4.48
C ARG A 500 7.80 21.62 3.94
N ALA A 501 8.64 21.08 4.83
CA ALA A 501 9.75 20.22 4.44
C ALA A 501 9.26 19.01 3.65
N LEU A 502 8.15 18.40 4.09
CA LEU A 502 7.48 17.31 3.40
C LEU A 502 6.96 17.72 2.02
N GLY A 503 6.34 18.90 1.91
CA GLY A 503 5.84 19.43 0.63
C GLY A 503 6.93 19.73 -0.40
N GLU A 504 8.13 20.11 0.04
CA GLU A 504 9.28 20.44 -0.82
C GLU A 504 10.16 19.22 -1.16
N THR A 505 10.38 18.33 -0.19
CA THR A 505 11.41 17.28 -0.25
C THR A 505 10.90 15.85 -0.14
N ASP A 506 9.59 15.67 0.08
CA ASP A 506 8.94 14.38 0.34
C ASP A 506 9.36 13.65 1.61
N LEU A 507 10.23 14.28 2.43
CA LEU A 507 10.65 13.75 3.70
C LEU A 507 10.08 14.62 4.81
N ASN A 508 9.32 14.00 5.71
CA ASN A 508 8.91 14.65 6.94
C ASN A 508 10.07 14.48 7.94
N PRO A 509 10.79 15.54 8.35
CA PRO A 509 11.94 15.45 9.23
C PRO A 509 11.53 15.23 10.70
N VAL A 510 10.58 14.33 10.92
CA VAL A 510 9.92 14.02 12.20
C VAL A 510 10.95 13.71 13.27
N SER A 511 11.93 12.87 12.95
CA SER A 511 13.02 12.53 13.87
C SER A 511 13.88 13.74 14.27
N GLY A 512 14.05 14.72 13.38
CA GLY A 512 14.77 15.97 13.66
C GLY A 512 13.94 16.94 14.50
N ILE A 513 12.65 17.09 14.15
CA ILE A 513 11.68 17.90 14.88
C ILE A 513 11.59 17.46 16.34
N SER A 514 11.49 16.15 16.59
CA SER A 514 11.41 15.60 17.94
C SER A 514 12.70 15.84 18.74
N LYS A 515 13.87 15.79 18.13
CA LYS A 515 15.15 16.07 18.82
C LYS A 515 15.29 17.55 19.19
N ILE A 516 14.82 18.45 18.32
CA ILE A 516 14.73 19.87 18.65
C ILE A 516 13.78 20.08 19.82
N ALA A 517 12.62 19.41 19.83
CA ALA A 517 11.71 19.43 20.96
C ALA A 517 12.37 18.95 22.26
N GLN A 518 13.14 17.86 22.21
CA GLN A 518 13.92 17.35 23.35
C GLN A 518 14.96 18.37 23.84
N LEU A 519 15.65 19.09 22.96
CA LEU A 519 16.58 20.17 23.34
C LEU A 519 15.87 21.33 24.06
N PHE A 520 14.74 21.79 23.53
CA PHE A 520 13.97 22.86 24.16
C PHE A 520 13.46 22.46 25.54
N PHE A 521 12.99 21.22 25.71
CA PHE A 521 12.49 20.73 26.99
C PHE A 521 13.58 20.58 28.04
N ALA A 522 14.82 20.31 27.63
CA ALA A 522 15.97 20.29 28.54
C ALA A 522 16.27 21.67 29.16
N LEU A 523 15.89 22.77 28.50
CA LEU A 523 16.03 24.13 29.03
C LEU A 523 14.91 24.52 29.98
N ILE A 524 13.73 23.90 29.83
CA ILE A 524 12.52 24.26 30.58
C ILE A 524 12.39 23.44 31.86
N ILE A 525 12.82 22.17 31.84
CA ILE A 525 12.67 21.25 32.96
C ILE A 525 13.95 21.25 33.82
N PRO A 526 13.86 21.53 35.13
CA PRO A 526 15.01 21.47 36.02
C PRO A 526 15.66 20.09 36.02
N GLN A 527 16.99 20.06 35.86
CA GLN A 527 17.77 18.82 35.83
C GLN A 527 17.82 18.10 37.19
N THR A 528 17.40 18.78 38.26
CA THR A 528 17.22 18.20 39.60
C THR A 528 16.01 17.25 39.68
N ASN A 529 15.07 17.32 38.73
CA ASN A 529 13.92 16.42 38.70
C ASN A 529 14.34 15.03 38.22
N LYS A 530 14.11 14.00 39.05
CA LYS A 530 14.41 12.60 38.72
C LYS A 530 13.67 12.09 37.49
N ALA A 531 12.52 12.67 37.15
CA ALA A 531 11.73 12.37 35.96
C ALA A 531 12.11 13.22 34.73
N SER A 532 13.21 14.00 34.77
CA SER A 532 13.59 14.90 33.66
C SER A 532 13.73 14.16 32.32
N VAL A 533 14.33 12.97 32.31
CA VAL A 533 14.50 12.11 31.13
C VAL A 533 13.14 11.66 30.58
N LEU A 534 12.22 11.23 31.45
CA LEU A 534 10.87 10.81 31.06
C LEU A 534 10.05 11.98 30.48
N ILE A 535 10.08 13.14 31.14
CA ILE A 535 9.37 14.34 30.67
C ILE A 535 9.90 14.75 29.29
N ASN A 536 11.22 14.66 29.09
CA ASN A 536 11.87 14.92 27.80
C ASN A 536 11.41 13.95 26.70
N LEU A 537 11.34 12.65 27.00
CA LEU A 537 10.83 11.62 26.08
C LEU A 537 9.38 11.90 25.67
N ILE A 538 8.50 12.18 26.63
CA ILE A 538 7.08 12.45 26.37
C ILE A 538 6.91 13.71 25.53
N ALA A 539 7.64 14.79 25.82
CA ALA A 539 7.55 16.02 25.05
C ALA A 539 8.00 15.85 23.60
N GLY A 540 9.08 15.09 23.38
CA GLY A 540 9.50 14.72 22.04
C GLY A 540 8.46 13.86 21.33
N ALA A 541 7.84 12.89 22.01
CA ALA A 541 6.80 12.02 21.45
C ALA A 541 5.57 12.81 20.96
N VAL A 542 5.12 13.78 21.76
CA VAL A 542 4.00 14.67 21.40
C VAL A 542 4.35 15.50 20.16
N SER A 543 5.58 16.00 20.09
CA SER A 543 6.07 16.76 18.92
C SER A 543 6.17 15.89 17.67
N GLU A 544 6.62 14.64 17.84
CA GLU A 544 6.66 13.63 16.79
C GLU A 544 5.26 13.38 16.20
N ALA A 545 4.31 13.04 17.08
CA ALA A 545 2.94 12.71 16.70
C ALA A 545 2.28 13.85 15.93
N GLY A 546 2.37 15.08 16.45
CA GLY A 546 1.75 16.25 15.82
C GLY A 546 2.30 16.55 14.43
N ALA A 547 3.64 16.55 14.28
CA ALA A 547 4.30 16.81 13.00
C ALA A 547 4.08 15.70 11.97
N LEU A 548 4.08 14.45 12.41
CA LEU A 548 3.84 13.29 11.56
C LEU A 548 2.43 13.33 10.99
N GLN A 549 1.41 13.41 11.83
CA GLN A 549 0.01 13.39 11.41
C GLN A 549 -0.38 14.58 10.53
N ALA A 550 0.12 15.77 10.85
CA ALA A 550 -0.12 16.95 10.04
C ALA A 550 0.49 16.78 8.64
N GLY A 551 1.70 16.22 8.56
CA GLY A 551 2.37 15.90 7.30
C GLY A 551 1.59 14.87 6.48
N ASP A 552 1.14 13.80 7.11
CA ASP A 552 0.39 12.72 6.45
C ASP A 552 -0.93 13.22 5.86
N LEU A 553 -1.68 14.03 6.62
CA LEU A 553 -2.92 14.64 6.09
C LEU A 553 -2.64 15.53 4.89
N MET A 554 -1.51 16.26 4.86
CA MET A 554 -1.17 17.12 3.73
C MET A 554 -0.80 16.34 2.47
N GLN A 555 -0.08 15.23 2.61
CA GLN A 555 0.21 14.32 1.50
C GLN A 555 -1.09 13.78 0.89
N ASP A 556 -2.00 13.31 1.75
CA ASP A 556 -3.30 12.83 1.35
C ASP A 556 -4.13 13.91 0.66
N LEU A 557 -4.24 15.09 1.26
CA LEU A 557 -5.00 16.20 0.69
C LEU A 557 -4.43 16.68 -0.64
N LYS A 558 -3.12 16.54 -0.88
CA LYS A 558 -2.55 16.75 -2.22
C LYS A 558 -3.06 15.69 -3.19
N THR A 559 -3.01 14.41 -2.83
CA THR A 559 -3.53 13.33 -3.68
C THR A 559 -5.00 13.56 -4.04
N GLY A 560 -5.81 13.91 -3.05
CA GLY A 560 -7.22 14.20 -3.24
C GLY A 560 -7.47 15.45 -4.10
N HIS A 561 -6.71 16.52 -3.88
CA HIS A 561 -6.82 17.74 -4.69
C HIS A 561 -6.55 17.48 -6.18
N LEU A 562 -5.54 16.65 -6.50
CA LEU A 562 -5.22 16.28 -7.89
C LEU A 562 -6.28 15.38 -8.55
N LEU A 563 -7.07 14.65 -7.76
CA LEU A 563 -8.08 13.71 -8.25
C LEU A 563 -9.53 14.19 -8.06
N GLY A 564 -9.72 15.39 -7.51
CA GLY A 564 -11.03 15.96 -7.21
C GLY A 564 -11.75 15.29 -6.02
N ALA A 565 -11.02 14.72 -5.06
CA ALA A 565 -11.62 14.19 -3.84
C ALA A 565 -11.88 15.29 -2.80
N ALA A 566 -13.02 15.20 -2.10
CA ALA A 566 -13.41 16.18 -1.10
C ALA A 566 -12.45 16.17 0.12
N PRO A 567 -11.84 17.31 0.49
CA PRO A 567 -10.98 17.43 1.66
C PRO A 567 -11.64 16.96 2.96
N LYS A 568 -12.95 17.21 3.11
CA LYS A 568 -13.75 16.77 4.26
C LYS A 568 -13.81 15.24 4.38
N ALA A 569 -13.91 14.51 3.27
CA ALA A 569 -13.96 13.06 3.30
C ALA A 569 -12.61 12.46 3.75
N GLN A 570 -11.50 13.04 3.28
CA GLN A 570 -10.15 12.63 3.67
C GLN A 570 -9.86 12.93 5.14
N PHE A 571 -10.24 14.13 5.61
CA PHE A 571 -10.15 14.50 7.01
C PHE A 571 -10.83 13.48 7.93
N TRP A 572 -12.10 13.14 7.66
CA TRP A 572 -12.81 12.14 8.46
C TRP A 572 -12.24 10.72 8.28
N GLY A 573 -11.80 10.38 7.08
CA GLY A 573 -11.13 9.10 6.80
C GLY A 573 -9.87 8.93 7.66
N GLN A 574 -9.04 9.96 7.77
CA GLN A 574 -7.84 9.94 8.59
C GLN A 574 -8.15 9.94 10.09
N ILE A 575 -9.17 10.69 10.56
CA ILE A 575 -9.61 10.63 11.96
C ILE A 575 -10.04 9.20 12.34
N ILE A 576 -10.80 8.53 11.47
CA ILE A 576 -11.23 7.13 11.69
C ILE A 576 -10.03 6.19 11.67
N GLY A 577 -9.19 6.30 10.63
CA GLY A 577 -7.98 5.48 10.48
C GLY A 577 -7.04 5.61 11.68
N ALA A 578 -6.75 6.84 12.11
CA ALA A 578 -5.91 7.12 13.28
C ALA A 578 -6.53 6.59 14.58
N THR A 579 -7.85 6.74 14.77
CA THR A 579 -8.55 6.22 15.97
C THR A 579 -8.44 4.70 16.06
N VAL A 580 -8.78 3.99 14.98
CA VAL A 580 -8.70 2.52 14.94
C VAL A 580 -7.23 2.08 15.04
N GLY A 581 -6.32 2.77 14.35
CA GLY A 581 -4.89 2.51 14.39
C GLY A 581 -4.28 2.70 15.77
N ALA A 582 -4.73 3.67 16.57
CA ALA A 582 -4.29 3.87 17.94
C ALA A 582 -4.57 2.65 18.82
N VAL A 583 -5.81 2.16 18.77
CA VAL A 583 -6.27 1.00 19.54
C VAL A 583 -5.57 -0.28 19.05
N VAL A 584 -5.55 -0.50 17.74
CA VAL A 584 -4.95 -1.69 17.13
C VAL A 584 -3.45 -1.71 17.33
N SER A 585 -2.75 -0.58 17.23
CA SER A 585 -1.30 -0.51 17.47
C SER A 585 -0.94 -0.86 18.91
N ALA A 586 -1.74 -0.42 19.89
CA ALA A 586 -1.57 -0.82 21.28
C ALA A 586 -1.70 -2.34 21.46
N TRP A 587 -2.69 -2.94 20.81
CA TRP A 587 -2.89 -4.39 20.85
C TRP A 587 -1.78 -5.17 20.17
N ILE A 588 -1.38 -4.77 18.97
CA ILE A 588 -0.30 -5.42 18.21
C ILE A 588 1.03 -5.27 18.94
N TYR A 589 1.31 -4.11 19.54
CA TYR A 589 2.51 -3.92 20.35
C TYR A 589 2.57 -4.90 21.53
N ARG A 590 1.46 -5.06 22.24
CA ARG A 590 1.34 -6.04 23.34
C ARG A 590 1.44 -7.48 22.85
N LEU A 591 0.87 -7.80 21.70
CA LEU A 591 1.01 -9.12 21.07
C LEU A 591 2.49 -9.42 20.75
N TYR A 592 3.22 -8.46 20.19
CA TYR A 592 4.63 -8.67 19.81
C TYR A 592 5.52 -8.80 21.03
N THR A 593 5.35 -7.93 22.03
CA THR A 593 6.14 -7.96 23.27
C THR A 593 5.81 -9.14 24.18
N ALA A 594 4.63 -9.76 24.03
CA ALA A 594 4.29 -10.99 24.74
C ALA A 594 4.89 -12.26 24.10
N VAL A 595 5.07 -12.26 22.78
CA VAL A 595 5.55 -13.43 22.02
C VAL A 595 7.07 -13.40 21.81
N TYR A 596 7.66 -12.21 21.68
CA TYR A 596 9.07 -12.03 21.37
C TYR A 596 9.79 -11.28 22.47
N GLU A 597 11.06 -11.61 22.69
CA GLU A 597 11.94 -10.87 23.59
C GLU A 597 12.27 -9.49 22.99
N VAL A 598 12.03 -8.44 23.79
CA VAL A 598 12.28 -7.04 23.42
C VAL A 598 12.94 -6.34 24.61
N PRO A 599 14.14 -5.76 24.46
CA PRO A 599 15.04 -5.84 23.30
C PRO A 599 15.64 -7.24 23.13
N GLY A 600 15.76 -7.71 21.88
CA GLY A 600 16.39 -9.00 21.56
C GLY A 600 17.03 -9.01 20.16
N ASP A 601 17.51 -10.18 19.71
CA ASP A 601 18.20 -10.31 18.42
C ASP A 601 17.30 -9.97 17.22
N LEU A 602 16.02 -10.35 17.30
CA LEU A 602 15.03 -10.06 16.25
C LEU A 602 14.53 -8.60 16.35
N PHE A 603 14.18 -8.14 17.55
CA PHE A 603 13.65 -6.79 17.80
C PHE A 603 14.63 -5.99 18.65
N GLN A 604 15.58 -5.34 17.96
CA GLN A 604 16.64 -4.57 18.61
C GLN A 604 16.16 -3.22 19.16
N VAL A 605 14.99 -2.74 18.75
CA VAL A 605 14.40 -1.43 19.09
C VAL A 605 15.39 -0.26 18.99
N PRO A 606 16.12 -0.11 17.85
CA PRO A 606 17.19 0.88 17.73
C PRO A 606 16.70 2.32 17.94
N THR A 607 15.46 2.62 17.54
CA THR A 607 14.84 3.93 17.75
C THR A 607 14.69 4.22 19.24
N ALA A 608 14.32 3.25 20.08
CA ALA A 608 14.22 3.44 21.52
C ALA A 608 15.55 3.89 22.15
N PHE A 609 16.67 3.30 21.72
CA PHE A 609 18.01 3.71 22.14
C PHE A 609 18.34 5.14 21.71
N VAL A 610 18.04 5.50 20.46
CA VAL A 610 18.19 6.88 19.95
C VAL A 610 17.39 7.88 20.80
N TRP A 611 16.16 7.55 21.18
CA TRP A 611 15.29 8.38 22.01
C TRP A 611 15.85 8.60 23.42
N ILE A 612 16.17 7.51 24.12
CA ILE A 612 16.66 7.58 25.51
C ILE A 612 18.04 8.23 25.59
N PHE A 613 18.94 7.96 24.64
CA PHE A 613 20.27 8.57 24.63
C PHE A 613 20.20 10.06 24.33
N THR A 614 19.32 10.49 23.41
CA THR A 614 19.10 11.92 23.19
C THR A 614 18.59 12.59 24.46
N ALA A 615 17.58 12.00 25.12
CA ALA A 615 17.04 12.54 26.38
C ALA A 615 18.12 12.64 27.47
N ARG A 616 18.95 11.60 27.65
CA ARG A 616 20.03 11.58 28.64
C ARG A 616 21.11 12.63 28.35
N LEU A 617 21.49 12.78 27.09
CA LEU A 617 22.50 13.75 26.65
C LEU A 617 22.09 15.17 26.98
N VAL A 618 20.86 15.55 26.61
CA VAL A 618 20.37 16.91 26.84
C VAL A 618 20.12 17.18 28.32
N THR A 619 19.90 16.13 29.14
CA THR A 619 19.79 16.24 30.61
C THR A 619 21.13 16.17 31.36
N GLY A 620 22.27 16.11 30.65
CA GLY A 620 23.60 16.22 31.27
C GLY A 620 24.17 14.92 31.85
N LYS A 621 23.67 13.74 31.46
CA LYS A 621 24.36 12.48 31.78
C LYS A 621 25.58 12.31 30.87
N GLY A 622 26.73 12.00 31.47
CA GLY A 622 28.03 11.99 30.80
C GLY A 622 28.11 11.03 29.60
N LEU A 623 28.78 11.50 28.54
CA LEU A 623 29.11 10.73 27.35
C LEU A 623 30.23 9.70 27.64
N PRO A 624 30.29 8.58 26.91
CA PRO A 624 31.45 7.70 26.95
C PRO A 624 32.75 8.45 26.61
N TYR A 625 33.88 7.96 27.14
CA TYR A 625 35.18 8.57 26.90
C TYR A 625 35.49 8.71 25.39
N MET A 626 35.99 9.87 24.98
CA MET A 626 36.25 10.27 23.58
C MET A 626 35.03 10.38 22.65
N ALA A 627 33.81 10.01 23.10
CA ALA A 627 32.62 10.09 22.25
C ALA A 627 32.23 11.55 21.96
N GLN A 628 32.47 12.47 22.90
CA GLN A 628 32.12 13.89 22.77
C GLN A 628 32.93 14.57 21.67
N GLU A 629 34.23 14.31 21.59
CA GLU A 629 35.15 14.91 20.63
C GLU A 629 34.82 14.47 19.21
N PHE A 630 34.56 13.16 19.01
CA PHE A 630 34.12 12.63 17.73
C PHE A 630 32.71 13.11 17.36
N ALA A 631 31.79 13.20 18.33
CA ALA A 631 30.46 13.73 18.11
C ALA A 631 30.48 15.20 17.66
N ILE A 632 31.28 16.05 18.30
CA ILE A 632 31.44 17.46 17.93
C ILE A 632 32.09 17.58 16.55
N GLY A 633 33.15 16.82 16.28
CA GLY A 633 33.81 16.81 14.98
C GLY A 633 32.85 16.39 13.85
N ALA A 634 32.09 15.32 14.06
CA ALA A 634 31.09 14.85 13.11
C ALA A 634 29.94 15.85 12.93
N ALA A 635 29.43 16.45 14.01
CA ALA A 635 28.41 17.49 13.94
C ALA A 635 28.87 18.70 13.14
N ALA A 636 30.12 19.15 13.32
CA ALA A 636 30.68 20.27 12.57
C ALA A 636 30.81 19.96 11.07
N ILE A 637 31.34 18.78 10.72
CA ILE A 637 31.47 18.34 9.32
C ILE A 637 30.10 18.26 8.66
N PHE A 638 29.14 17.60 9.33
CA PHE A 638 27.81 17.42 8.76
C PHE A 638 27.01 18.72 8.74
N ALA A 639 27.19 19.63 9.69
CA ALA A 639 26.62 20.98 9.57
C ALA A 639 27.09 21.68 8.28
N VAL A 640 28.39 21.59 7.95
CA VAL A 640 28.93 22.12 6.69
C VAL A 640 28.33 21.41 5.48
N PHE A 641 28.26 20.08 5.49
CA PHE A 641 27.65 19.32 4.40
C PHE A 641 26.17 19.68 4.21
N THR A 642 25.40 19.81 5.28
CA THR A 642 24.01 20.23 5.23
C THR A 642 23.87 21.64 4.67
N VAL A 643 24.72 22.59 5.07
CA VAL A 643 24.74 23.94 4.48
C VAL A 643 25.05 23.90 2.98
N LEU A 644 26.07 23.14 2.58
CA LEU A 644 26.45 22.98 1.18
C LEU A 644 25.33 22.32 0.37
N ARG A 645 24.69 21.29 0.93
CA ARG A 645 23.58 20.56 0.33
C ARG A 645 22.35 21.45 0.14
N THR A 646 22.06 22.27 1.15
CA THR A 646 20.98 23.28 1.12
C THR A 646 21.24 24.34 0.06
N LYS A 647 22.47 24.86 -0.05
CA LYS A 647 22.86 25.80 -1.12
C LYS A 647 22.97 25.15 -2.51
N GLY A 648 23.14 23.84 -2.54
CA GLY A 648 23.33 23.03 -3.76
C GLY A 648 22.05 22.48 -4.37
N MET A 649 20.87 22.79 -3.81
CA MET A 649 19.59 22.33 -4.36
C MET A 649 19.48 22.69 -5.85
N GLY A 650 19.25 21.68 -6.70
CA GLY A 650 19.18 21.83 -8.16
C GLY A 650 20.50 21.67 -8.93
N LYS A 651 21.65 21.47 -8.25
CA LYS A 651 22.95 21.27 -8.92
C LYS A 651 23.36 19.79 -8.95
N LYS A 652 24.06 19.36 -10.01
CA LYS A 652 24.49 17.94 -10.19
C LYS A 652 25.38 17.40 -9.08
N TRP A 653 26.17 18.27 -8.44
CA TRP A 653 27.03 17.87 -7.32
C TRP A 653 26.27 17.60 -6.02
N HIS A 654 25.00 17.99 -5.92
CA HIS A 654 24.17 17.79 -4.72
C HIS A 654 24.09 16.31 -4.30
N ALA A 655 23.99 15.39 -5.26
CA ALA A 655 23.89 13.96 -5.00
C ALA A 655 25.16 13.36 -4.34
N TYR A 656 26.32 13.99 -4.55
CA TYR A 656 27.60 13.52 -4.01
C TYR A 656 27.84 14.00 -2.57
N ILE A 657 27.11 15.00 -2.09
CA ILE A 657 27.21 15.45 -0.71
C ILE A 657 26.39 14.51 0.19
N PRO A 658 27.02 13.84 1.17
CA PRO A 658 26.32 12.93 2.07
C PRO A 658 25.20 13.63 2.83
N GLY A 659 23.99 13.04 2.83
CA GLY A 659 22.91 13.51 3.69
C GLY A 659 23.12 13.07 5.13
N GLY A 660 23.03 14.01 6.09
CA GLY A 660 23.31 13.75 7.50
C GLY A 660 22.41 12.67 8.09
N ILE A 661 21.09 12.78 7.92
CA ILE A 661 20.14 11.76 8.37
C ILE A 661 20.46 10.37 7.80
N ALA A 662 20.74 10.25 6.50
CA ALA A 662 21.00 8.96 5.86
C ALA A 662 22.29 8.30 6.40
N VAL A 663 23.37 9.06 6.52
CA VAL A 663 24.63 8.58 7.11
C VAL A 663 24.42 8.15 8.56
N ALA A 664 23.74 8.96 9.36
CA ALA A 664 23.49 8.64 10.76
C ALA A 664 22.68 7.34 10.91
N VAL A 665 21.64 7.15 10.09
CA VAL A 665 20.84 5.91 10.07
C VAL A 665 21.71 4.70 9.73
N GLY A 666 22.65 4.84 8.79
CA GLY A 666 23.62 3.80 8.47
C GLY A 666 24.60 3.47 9.61
N MET A 667 24.92 4.46 10.45
CA MET A 667 25.85 4.30 11.58
C MET A 667 25.22 3.59 12.78
N TYR A 668 23.95 3.84 13.10
CA TYR A 668 23.32 3.20 14.27
C TYR A 668 22.64 1.86 13.93
N ASN A 669 22.19 1.67 12.68
CA ASN A 669 21.67 0.38 12.24
C ASN A 669 22.81 -0.60 11.99
N VAL A 670 22.60 -1.87 12.32
CA VAL A 670 23.56 -2.93 12.00
C VAL A 670 23.78 -3.05 10.49
N PRO A 671 25.00 -3.39 10.03
CA PRO A 671 25.32 -3.46 8.60
C PRO A 671 24.40 -4.38 7.80
N SER A 672 23.85 -5.42 8.43
CA SER A 672 23.01 -6.44 7.81
C SER A 672 21.78 -5.89 7.07
N PHE A 673 21.11 -4.91 7.66
CA PHE A 673 19.94 -4.27 7.03
C PHE A 673 20.37 -3.22 6.01
N THR A 674 21.46 -2.50 6.28
CA THR A 674 21.96 -1.44 5.41
C THR A 674 22.46 -1.99 4.08
N LEU A 675 23.18 -3.11 4.09
CA LEU A 675 23.66 -3.76 2.87
C LEU A 675 22.51 -4.20 1.95
N ALA A 676 21.45 -4.79 2.51
CA ALA A 676 20.28 -5.21 1.74
C ALA A 676 19.55 -4.02 1.11
N ARG A 677 19.43 -2.90 1.83
CA ARG A 677 18.87 -1.65 1.28
C ARG A 677 19.75 -1.09 0.17
N THR A 678 21.07 -1.13 0.32
CA THR A 678 21.98 -0.68 -0.73
C THR A 678 21.90 -1.53 -1.97
N ILE A 679 21.73 -2.86 -1.85
CA ILE A 679 21.45 -3.72 -3.01
C ILE A 679 20.18 -3.23 -3.72
N GLY A 680 19.11 -2.94 -2.99
CA GLY A 680 17.88 -2.38 -3.56
C GLY A 680 18.07 -1.06 -4.29
N GLY A 681 18.81 -0.12 -3.69
CA GLY A 681 19.11 1.17 -4.31
C GLY A 681 19.99 1.04 -5.56
N LEU A 682 20.97 0.13 -5.56
CA LEU A 682 21.79 -0.18 -6.72
C LEU A 682 21.00 -0.85 -7.84
N VAL A 683 20.07 -1.76 -7.51
CA VAL A 683 19.13 -2.35 -8.48
C VAL A 683 18.26 -1.26 -9.11
N ASN A 684 17.75 -0.32 -8.30
CA ASN A 684 17.00 0.83 -8.83
C ASN A 684 17.87 1.69 -9.76
N TRP A 685 19.11 2.01 -9.37
CA TRP A 685 20.04 2.74 -10.23
C TRP A 685 20.33 2.02 -11.54
N TYR A 686 20.61 0.72 -11.49
CA TYR A 686 20.87 -0.07 -12.69
C TYR A 686 19.64 -0.10 -13.62
N TRP A 687 18.46 -0.31 -13.07
CA TRP A 687 17.21 -0.32 -13.82
C TRP A 687 16.92 1.01 -14.51
N ARG A 688 17.06 2.11 -13.78
CA ARG A 688 16.74 3.45 -14.29
C ARG A 688 17.81 3.98 -15.23
N VAL A 689 19.07 3.94 -14.80
CA VAL A 689 20.18 4.60 -15.50
C VAL A 689 20.74 3.73 -16.61
N ARG A 690 20.88 2.41 -16.38
CA ARG A 690 21.49 1.51 -17.37
C ARG A 690 20.46 0.91 -18.32
N LEU A 691 19.31 0.47 -17.80
CA LEU A 691 18.26 -0.14 -18.62
C LEU A 691 17.22 0.85 -19.18
N ARG A 692 17.20 2.11 -18.69
CA ARG A 692 16.27 3.18 -19.14
C ARG A 692 14.80 2.74 -19.14
N ARG A 693 14.37 2.03 -18.08
CA ARG A 693 13.01 1.51 -17.91
C ARG A 693 12.25 2.24 -16.81
N ASP A 694 10.92 2.22 -16.89
CA ASP A 694 10.03 2.86 -15.91
C ASP A 694 10.12 2.23 -14.51
N ASP A 695 9.84 3.02 -13.48
CA ASP A 695 9.96 2.63 -12.06
C ASP A 695 8.83 1.71 -11.58
N THR A 696 7.68 1.74 -12.25
CA THR A 696 6.44 1.06 -11.83
C THR A 696 6.60 -0.47 -11.64
N PRO A 697 7.24 -1.24 -12.55
CA PRO A 697 7.41 -2.68 -12.37
C PRO A 697 8.30 -3.01 -11.16
N LEU A 698 9.32 -2.18 -10.91
CA LEU A 698 10.28 -2.38 -9.82
C LEU A 698 9.63 -2.14 -8.43
N ILE A 699 8.72 -1.16 -8.35
CA ILE A 699 7.93 -0.86 -7.14
C ILE A 699 6.92 -1.99 -6.85
N VAL A 700 6.32 -2.58 -7.89
CA VAL A 700 5.41 -3.73 -7.77
C VAL A 700 6.15 -4.98 -7.27
N LEU A 701 7.40 -5.18 -7.72
CA LEU A 701 8.32 -6.20 -7.20
C LEU A 701 8.65 -5.99 -5.70
N ALA A 702 8.79 -4.74 -5.27
CA ALA A 702 9.22 -4.36 -3.92
C ALA A 702 8.07 -4.28 -2.89
N SER A 703 6.82 -4.10 -3.32
CA SER A 703 5.66 -3.85 -2.45
C SER A 703 4.86 -5.12 -2.15
N LYS A 704 5.34 -5.98 -1.24
CA LYS A 704 4.46 -7.00 -0.64
C LYS A 704 4.69 -7.25 0.87
N PRO A 705 3.64 -7.09 1.70
CA PRO A 705 3.52 -7.69 3.02
C PRO A 705 3.25 -9.22 2.98
N LYS A 706 3.46 -9.86 4.13
CA LYS A 706 3.41 -11.31 4.41
C LYS A 706 2.02 -11.98 4.32
N SER A 707 2.09 -13.23 3.84
CA SER A 707 1.34 -14.48 4.15
C SER A 707 -0.19 -14.56 4.09
N LEU A 708 -0.68 -15.52 3.27
CA LEU A 708 -1.77 -16.42 3.65
C LEU A 708 -1.28 -17.88 3.49
N ASN A 709 -1.61 -18.73 4.47
CA ASN A 709 -1.32 -20.15 4.47
C ASN A 709 -2.06 -20.87 3.34
N MET A 710 -1.42 -21.89 2.76
CA MET A 710 -2.03 -22.75 1.75
C MET A 710 -3.04 -23.68 2.42
N LEU A 711 -4.31 -23.63 2.01
CA LEU A 711 -5.43 -24.33 2.65
C LEU A 711 -5.59 -25.79 2.17
N ILE A 712 -4.93 -26.20 1.08
CA ILE A 712 -5.01 -27.57 0.52
C ILE A 712 -3.61 -28.20 0.54
N LYS A 713 -3.50 -29.39 1.13
CA LYS A 713 -2.29 -30.21 1.18
C LYS A 713 -2.35 -31.30 0.12
N GLU A 714 -1.29 -31.45 -0.67
CA GLU A 714 -1.16 -32.50 -1.68
C GLU A 714 -0.23 -33.60 -1.17
N SER A 715 -0.62 -34.85 -1.41
CA SER A 715 0.15 -36.04 -1.06
C SER A 715 -0.16 -37.16 -2.03
N HIS A 716 0.54 -38.29 -1.95
CA HIS A 716 0.18 -39.50 -2.68
C HIS A 716 0.39 -40.72 -1.83
N THR A 717 -0.29 -41.82 -2.16
CA THR A 717 -0.11 -43.12 -1.53
C THR A 717 -0.14 -44.19 -2.60
N ASP A 718 0.80 -45.12 -2.54
CA ASP A 718 0.88 -46.25 -3.45
C ASP A 718 0.18 -47.46 -2.81
N VAL A 719 -0.81 -48.01 -3.50
CA VAL A 719 -1.63 -49.14 -3.05
C VAL A 719 -1.29 -50.37 -3.89
N GLN A 720 -1.00 -51.49 -3.22
CA GLN A 720 -0.76 -52.76 -3.90
C GLN A 720 -2.06 -53.31 -4.49
N THR A 721 -2.01 -53.72 -5.75
CA THR A 721 -3.13 -54.27 -6.50
C THR A 721 -2.75 -55.61 -7.11
N GLN A 722 -3.74 -56.49 -7.29
CA GLN A 722 -3.61 -57.74 -8.01
C GLN A 722 -4.64 -57.77 -9.13
N ALA A 723 -4.18 -57.75 -10.37
CA ALA A 723 -5.03 -57.88 -11.55
C ALA A 723 -4.44 -58.95 -12.48
N ASN A 724 -5.29 -59.86 -12.97
CA ASN A 724 -4.90 -60.97 -13.87
C ASN A 724 -3.70 -61.81 -13.35
N GLY A 725 -3.58 -61.99 -12.03
CA GLY A 725 -2.49 -62.74 -11.41
C GLY A 725 -1.12 -62.03 -11.38
N LYS A 726 -1.07 -60.74 -11.71
CA LYS A 726 0.12 -59.90 -11.65
C LYS A 726 0.02 -58.91 -10.47
N ASP A 727 1.04 -58.89 -9.62
CA ASP A 727 1.19 -57.87 -8.59
C ASP A 727 1.61 -56.53 -9.22
N SER A 728 0.92 -55.46 -8.84
CA SER A 728 1.11 -54.12 -9.38
C SER A 728 0.92 -53.08 -8.25
N SER A 729 1.36 -51.84 -8.48
CA SER A 729 1.30 -50.77 -7.48
C SER A 729 0.62 -49.54 -8.07
N MET A 730 -0.58 -49.23 -7.60
CA MET A 730 -1.37 -48.09 -8.07
C MET A 730 -1.10 -46.84 -7.21
N ARG A 731 -0.60 -45.77 -7.82
CA ARG A 731 -0.47 -44.47 -7.15
C ARG A 731 -1.82 -43.76 -7.05
N ILE A 732 -2.15 -43.27 -5.87
CA ILE A 732 -3.33 -42.44 -5.61
C ILE A 732 -2.86 -41.05 -5.16
N PHE A 733 -3.14 -40.02 -5.95
CA PHE A 733 -2.87 -38.64 -5.59
C PHE A 733 -3.99 -38.12 -4.69
N VAL A 734 -3.66 -37.51 -3.54
CA VAL A 734 -4.61 -37.07 -2.52
C VAL A 734 -4.50 -35.56 -2.31
N PHE A 735 -5.62 -34.87 -2.52
CA PHE A 735 -5.79 -33.43 -2.30
C PHE A 735 -6.65 -33.23 -1.06
N HIS A 736 -6.04 -32.74 0.03
CA HIS A 736 -6.63 -32.72 1.36
C HIS A 736 -6.82 -31.27 1.85
N PRO A 737 -8.06 -30.81 2.11
CA PRO A 737 -8.30 -29.51 2.74
C PRO A 737 -7.82 -29.52 4.19
N THR A 738 -7.15 -28.46 4.64
CA THR A 738 -6.60 -28.36 5.99
C THR A 738 -7.15 -27.12 6.68
N ILE A 739 -7.67 -27.29 7.90
CA ILE A 739 -8.14 -26.20 8.74
C ILE A 739 -7.05 -25.94 9.78
N PRO A 740 -6.39 -24.75 9.76
CA PRO A 740 -5.48 -24.37 10.83
C PRO A 740 -6.20 -24.49 12.19
N GLN A 741 -5.56 -25.13 13.17
CA GLN A 741 -6.11 -25.47 14.51
C GLN A 741 -6.99 -26.73 14.59
N TYR A 742 -7.40 -27.33 13.46
CA TYR A 742 -8.20 -28.58 13.44
C TYR A 742 -7.59 -29.63 12.49
N PRO A 743 -6.41 -30.20 12.85
CA PRO A 743 -5.68 -31.12 11.97
C PRO A 743 -6.41 -32.44 11.68
N ASN A 744 -7.36 -32.83 12.53
CA ASN A 744 -8.13 -34.07 12.41
C ASN A 744 -9.55 -33.85 11.88
N ALA A 745 -9.82 -32.70 11.24
CA ALA A 745 -11.12 -32.43 10.63
C ALA A 745 -11.45 -33.51 9.58
N ARG A 746 -12.65 -34.11 9.69
CA ARG A 746 -13.14 -35.10 8.73
C ARG A 746 -13.84 -34.39 7.59
N PHE A 747 -13.52 -34.78 6.37
CA PHE A 747 -14.16 -34.29 5.16
C PHE A 747 -14.69 -35.46 4.34
N PRO A 748 -15.79 -35.29 3.59
CA PRO A 748 -16.25 -36.28 2.64
C PRO A 748 -15.17 -36.57 1.57
N GLY A 749 -15.00 -37.85 1.24
CA GLY A 749 -14.05 -38.31 0.23
C GLY A 749 -14.67 -38.40 -1.16
N VAL A 750 -13.93 -37.96 -2.18
CA VAL A 750 -14.32 -38.02 -3.59
C VAL A 750 -13.21 -38.73 -4.35
N VAL A 751 -13.55 -39.75 -5.13
CA VAL A 751 -12.60 -40.39 -6.05
C VAL A 751 -12.74 -39.77 -7.43
N LEU A 752 -11.67 -39.18 -7.95
CA LEU A 752 -11.61 -38.56 -9.27
C LEU A 752 -10.87 -39.48 -10.24
N PHE A 753 -11.61 -40.23 -11.05
CA PHE A 753 -11.02 -41.01 -12.13
C PHE A 753 -10.53 -40.09 -13.25
N SER A 754 -9.27 -40.28 -13.64
CA SER A 754 -8.64 -39.50 -14.69
C SER A 754 -9.04 -40.00 -16.09
N GLU A 755 -8.90 -39.12 -17.07
CA GLU A 755 -9.02 -39.48 -18.48
C GLU A 755 -7.81 -40.32 -18.95
N ILE A 756 -7.78 -40.66 -20.24
CA ILE A 756 -6.76 -41.52 -20.87
C ILE A 756 -5.30 -41.03 -20.73
N TYR A 757 -5.10 -39.83 -20.19
CA TYR A 757 -3.77 -39.24 -19.97
C TYR A 757 -3.29 -39.37 -18.52
N GLN A 758 -4.01 -40.09 -17.67
CA GLN A 758 -3.80 -40.16 -16.23
C GLN A 758 -3.96 -38.80 -15.52
N VAL A 759 -3.37 -38.63 -14.34
CA VAL A 759 -3.47 -37.42 -13.51
C VAL A 759 -2.58 -36.32 -14.12
N THR A 760 -3.15 -35.61 -15.08
CA THR A 760 -2.52 -34.45 -15.76
C THR A 760 -2.81 -33.14 -15.04
N GLY A 761 -2.12 -32.05 -15.42
CA GLY A 761 -2.36 -30.71 -14.86
C GLY A 761 -3.83 -30.27 -14.77
N PRO A 762 -4.67 -30.47 -15.81
CA PRO A 762 -6.12 -30.23 -15.73
C PRO A 762 -6.84 -31.05 -14.67
N VAL A 763 -6.49 -32.34 -14.55
CA VAL A 763 -7.08 -33.25 -13.55
C VAL A 763 -6.70 -32.82 -12.14
N GLU A 764 -5.43 -32.43 -11.91
CA GLU A 764 -5.02 -31.90 -10.61
C GLU A 764 -5.71 -30.57 -10.27
N ARG A 765 -5.86 -29.66 -11.24
CA ARG A 765 -6.58 -28.40 -11.00
C ARG A 765 -8.04 -28.66 -10.66
N PHE A 766 -8.68 -29.59 -11.36
CA PHE A 766 -10.05 -30.00 -11.06
C PHE A 766 -10.16 -30.64 -9.67
N ALA A 767 -9.21 -31.50 -9.28
CA ALA A 767 -9.13 -32.08 -7.95
C ALA A 767 -8.95 -31.01 -6.85
N ARG A 768 -8.09 -30.00 -7.07
CA ARG A 768 -7.94 -28.86 -6.14
C ARG A 768 -9.22 -28.03 -6.03
N GLN A 769 -9.95 -27.84 -7.12
CA GLN A 769 -11.23 -27.12 -7.11
C GLN A 769 -12.26 -27.85 -6.26
N ILE A 770 -12.39 -29.18 -6.43
CA ILE A 770 -13.26 -30.00 -5.58
C ILE A 770 -12.78 -29.95 -4.12
N ALA A 771 -11.47 -30.08 -3.87
CA ALA A 771 -10.93 -30.03 -2.50
C ALA A 771 -11.14 -28.68 -1.82
N GLY A 772 -11.10 -27.58 -2.58
CA GLY A 772 -11.40 -26.24 -2.12
C GLY A 772 -12.85 -26.04 -1.65
N GLN A 773 -13.76 -26.95 -2.03
CA GLN A 773 -15.15 -26.97 -1.55
C GLN A 773 -15.34 -27.80 -0.27
N GLY A 774 -14.25 -28.28 0.34
CA GLY A 774 -14.28 -29.04 1.59
C GLY A 774 -14.41 -30.56 1.41
N TYR A 775 -13.83 -31.10 0.34
CA TYR A 775 -13.78 -32.55 0.06
C TYR A 775 -12.34 -33.05 0.07
N ILE A 776 -12.08 -34.29 0.48
CA ILE A 776 -10.80 -34.95 0.22
C ILE A 776 -10.89 -35.61 -1.14
N VAL A 777 -9.98 -35.29 -2.06
CA VAL A 777 -10.03 -35.84 -3.43
C VAL A 777 -8.90 -36.83 -3.63
N ALA A 778 -9.25 -38.06 -4.01
CA ALA A 778 -8.32 -39.13 -4.37
C ALA A 778 -8.37 -39.37 -5.89
N ALA A 779 -7.26 -39.14 -6.58
CA ALA A 779 -7.14 -39.32 -8.03
C ALA A 779 -6.20 -40.51 -8.33
N PRO A 780 -6.72 -41.71 -8.65
CA PRO A 780 -5.90 -42.88 -8.94
C PRO A 780 -5.27 -42.84 -10.35
N SER A 781 -4.01 -43.26 -10.42
CA SER A 781 -3.26 -43.60 -11.63
C SER A 781 -3.78 -44.92 -12.20
N SER A 782 -4.89 -44.86 -12.93
CA SER A 782 -5.68 -46.06 -13.27
C SER A 782 -4.95 -47.05 -14.19
N TYR A 783 -3.94 -46.61 -14.95
CA TYR A 783 -3.20 -47.45 -15.91
C TYR A 783 -1.94 -48.12 -15.36
N HIS A 784 -1.81 -48.20 -14.02
CA HIS A 784 -0.69 -48.77 -13.30
C HIS A 784 -0.22 -50.18 -13.76
N ASP A 785 -1.10 -51.01 -14.32
CA ASP A 785 -0.73 -52.35 -14.83
C ASP A 785 0.07 -52.32 -16.15
N PHE A 786 -0.04 -51.23 -16.89
CA PHE A 786 0.54 -51.05 -18.22
C PHE A 786 1.70 -50.03 -18.22
N THR A 787 1.64 -49.03 -17.35
CA THR A 787 2.57 -47.91 -17.35
C THR A 787 2.67 -47.25 -15.97
N GLY A 788 3.71 -46.45 -15.77
CA GLY A 788 3.95 -45.74 -14.52
C GLY A 788 2.89 -44.67 -14.21
N PRO A 789 2.94 -44.08 -13.01
CA PRO A 789 1.94 -43.11 -12.57
C PRO A 789 2.09 -41.72 -13.18
N GLU A 790 3.05 -41.54 -14.09
CA GLU A 790 3.26 -40.27 -14.76
C GLU A 790 2.13 -39.94 -15.74
N ALA A 791 1.87 -38.65 -15.90
CA ALA A 791 1.00 -38.13 -16.93
C ALA A 791 1.46 -38.60 -18.32
N LEU A 792 0.55 -39.24 -19.06
CA LEU A 792 0.87 -39.75 -20.39
C LEU A 792 0.82 -38.61 -21.41
N THR A 793 1.89 -38.50 -22.20
CA THR A 793 1.94 -37.62 -23.36
C THR A 793 1.11 -38.20 -24.49
N ARG A 794 0.67 -37.35 -25.43
CA ARG A 794 -0.35 -37.69 -26.44
C ARG A 794 0.06 -38.75 -27.49
N THR A 795 1.24 -39.34 -27.36
CA THR A 795 1.71 -40.47 -28.15
C THR A 795 1.15 -41.77 -27.57
N LEU A 796 -0.07 -42.12 -27.99
CA LEU A 796 -0.74 -43.38 -27.66
C LEU A 796 0.00 -44.57 -28.30
N GLY A 797 0.85 -45.26 -27.53
CA GLY A 797 1.25 -46.66 -27.77
C GLY A 797 1.77 -47.03 -29.17
N PRO A 798 2.00 -48.32 -29.47
CA PRO A 798 2.60 -48.79 -30.72
C PRO A 798 1.57 -48.95 -31.86
N TYR A 799 0.37 -48.39 -31.74
CA TYR A 799 -0.72 -48.60 -32.70
C TYR A 799 -0.72 -47.50 -33.75
N THR A 800 -0.47 -47.87 -35.01
CA THR A 800 -0.34 -46.95 -36.14
C THR A 800 -1.68 -46.45 -36.69
N GLU A 801 -2.80 -47.00 -36.21
CA GLU A 801 -4.14 -46.67 -36.68
C GLU A 801 -5.14 -46.59 -35.52
N ALA A 802 -6.22 -45.83 -35.71
CA ALA A 802 -7.31 -45.76 -34.74
C ALA A 802 -8.02 -47.12 -34.67
N ASN A 803 -8.34 -47.59 -33.45
CA ASN A 803 -9.23 -48.75 -33.31
C ASN A 803 -10.63 -48.35 -33.80
N THR A 804 -10.97 -48.78 -35.01
CA THR A 804 -12.25 -48.52 -35.69
C THR A 804 -13.26 -49.65 -35.49
N SER A 805 -12.94 -50.67 -34.67
CA SER A 805 -13.86 -51.77 -34.40
C SER A 805 -15.13 -51.25 -33.73
N THR A 806 -16.26 -51.34 -34.42
CA THR A 806 -17.59 -51.10 -33.85
C THR A 806 -18.11 -52.30 -33.05
N GLU A 807 -17.44 -53.45 -33.17
CA GLU A 807 -17.79 -54.69 -32.49
C GLU A 807 -16.96 -54.82 -31.21
N ALA A 808 -17.66 -55.02 -30.10
CA ALA A 808 -17.05 -55.26 -28.80
C ALA A 808 -16.50 -56.71 -28.77
N PRO A 809 -15.43 -57.01 -28.00
CA PRO A 809 -14.91 -58.36 -27.88
C PRO A 809 -16.01 -59.37 -27.48
N PRO A 810 -15.92 -60.64 -27.94
CA PRO A 810 -16.98 -61.66 -27.75
C PRO A 810 -17.45 -61.87 -26.31
N ASP A 811 -16.60 -61.59 -25.32
CA ASP A 811 -16.86 -61.73 -23.88
C ASP A 811 -16.96 -60.39 -23.14
N SER A 812 -17.08 -59.27 -23.87
CA SER A 812 -17.21 -57.95 -23.23
C SER A 812 -18.65 -57.71 -22.79
N ASN A 813 -18.87 -57.74 -21.49
CA ASN A 813 -20.13 -57.28 -20.92
C ASN A 813 -20.25 -55.77 -21.16
N HIS A 814 -21.19 -55.34 -21.99
CA HIS A 814 -21.40 -53.93 -22.26
C HIS A 814 -21.82 -53.24 -20.95
N THR A 815 -21.24 -52.07 -20.65
CA THR A 815 -21.51 -51.36 -19.38
C THR A 815 -23.01 -51.06 -19.18
N ILE A 816 -23.76 -50.96 -20.29
CA ILE A 816 -25.20 -50.72 -20.28
C ILE A 816 -25.99 -51.86 -19.61
N ASP A 817 -25.52 -53.10 -19.73
CA ASP A 817 -26.17 -54.28 -19.14
C ASP A 817 -25.94 -54.35 -17.63
N LYS A 818 -25.00 -53.54 -17.13
CA LYS A 818 -24.66 -53.45 -15.71
C LYS A 818 -25.30 -52.24 -15.01
N LEU A 819 -26.09 -51.43 -15.70
CA LEU A 819 -26.70 -50.22 -15.12
C LEU A 819 -27.63 -50.55 -13.94
N ALA A 820 -28.31 -51.70 -13.96
CA ALA A 820 -29.14 -52.17 -12.85
C ALA A 820 -28.34 -52.42 -11.54
N ASN A 821 -27.01 -52.50 -11.60
CA ASN A 821 -26.18 -52.65 -10.41
C ASN A 821 -25.90 -51.31 -9.70
N ILE A 822 -26.27 -50.17 -10.31
CA ILE A 822 -26.05 -48.84 -9.74
C ILE A 822 -27.06 -48.62 -8.61
N LYS A 823 -26.57 -48.57 -7.37
CA LYS A 823 -27.37 -48.28 -6.16
C LYS A 823 -27.33 -46.82 -5.73
N GLY A 824 -26.37 -46.05 -6.27
CA GLY A 824 -26.17 -44.65 -5.97
C GLY A 824 -26.89 -43.73 -6.96
N GLU A 825 -26.99 -42.46 -6.60
CA GLU A 825 -27.50 -41.45 -7.51
C GLU A 825 -26.43 -41.00 -8.51
N VAL A 826 -26.82 -40.79 -9.77
CA VAL A 826 -25.87 -40.49 -10.86
C VAL A 826 -26.24 -39.19 -11.58
N ALA A 827 -25.25 -38.33 -11.83
CA ALA A 827 -25.39 -37.22 -12.77
C ALA A 827 -24.56 -37.50 -14.04
N MET A 828 -25.24 -37.61 -15.19
CA MET A 828 -24.62 -37.80 -16.49
C MET A 828 -24.58 -36.47 -17.23
N ILE A 829 -23.39 -36.07 -17.69
CA ILE A 829 -23.15 -34.78 -18.36
C ILE A 829 -22.59 -35.06 -19.76
N PHE A 830 -23.32 -34.62 -20.78
CA PHE A 830 -22.96 -34.79 -22.18
C PHE A 830 -22.92 -33.45 -22.93
N GLY A 831 -22.09 -33.38 -23.97
CA GLY A 831 -22.13 -32.31 -24.95
C GLY A 831 -22.84 -32.78 -26.20
N ILE A 832 -23.78 -31.99 -26.72
CA ILE A 832 -24.58 -32.37 -27.90
C ILE A 832 -23.70 -32.63 -29.13
N LYS A 833 -22.58 -31.91 -29.25
CA LYS A 833 -21.66 -32.05 -30.39
C LYS A 833 -20.60 -33.14 -30.19
N ASP A 834 -20.61 -33.89 -29.07
CA ASP A 834 -19.68 -35.01 -28.89
C ASP A 834 -19.91 -36.11 -29.95
N THR A 835 -18.90 -36.34 -30.76
CA THR A 835 -18.91 -37.32 -31.86
C THR A 835 -18.66 -38.76 -31.40
N HIS A 836 -18.22 -38.99 -30.16
CA HIS A 836 -17.97 -40.34 -29.65
C HIS A 836 -19.23 -41.01 -29.11
N ILE A 837 -20.26 -40.23 -28.78
CA ILE A 837 -21.54 -40.74 -28.29
C ILE A 837 -22.65 -40.03 -29.08
N PRO A 838 -23.14 -40.62 -30.19
CA PRO A 838 -24.15 -40.01 -31.03
C PRO A 838 -25.51 -39.88 -30.29
N ASP A 839 -26.44 -39.12 -30.87
CA ASP A 839 -27.78 -38.86 -30.29
C ASP A 839 -28.49 -40.17 -29.89
N THR A 840 -28.51 -41.16 -30.79
CA THR A 840 -29.12 -42.48 -30.54
C THR A 840 -28.44 -43.23 -29.40
N GLY A 841 -27.13 -43.03 -29.20
CA GLY A 841 -26.38 -43.60 -28.09
C GLY A 841 -26.76 -42.95 -26.76
N ARG A 842 -26.91 -41.62 -26.72
CA ARG A 842 -27.36 -40.89 -25.52
C ARG A 842 -28.79 -41.28 -25.13
N ASP A 843 -29.68 -41.41 -26.13
CA ASP A 843 -31.05 -41.86 -25.92
C ASP A 843 -31.11 -43.29 -25.37
N LEU A 844 -30.29 -44.19 -25.91
CA LEU A 844 -30.19 -45.56 -25.40
C LEU A 844 -29.72 -45.61 -23.94
N ILE A 845 -28.69 -44.84 -23.59
CA ILE A 845 -28.21 -44.73 -22.20
C ILE A 845 -29.32 -44.20 -21.29
N ARG A 846 -30.00 -43.12 -21.69
CA ARG A 846 -31.10 -42.53 -20.91
C ARG A 846 -32.25 -43.52 -20.73
N HIS A 847 -32.62 -44.25 -21.77
CA HIS A 847 -33.67 -45.26 -21.74
C HIS A 847 -33.31 -46.41 -20.78
N LYS A 848 -32.08 -46.94 -20.89
CA LYS A 848 -31.62 -48.06 -20.05
C LYS A 848 -31.45 -47.69 -18.59
N LEU A 849 -31.05 -46.46 -18.27
CA LEU A 849 -31.04 -45.95 -16.89
C LEU A 849 -32.46 -45.92 -16.28
N ARG A 850 -33.47 -45.52 -17.08
CA ARG A 850 -34.88 -45.55 -16.65
C ARG A 850 -35.41 -46.97 -16.46
N GLU A 851 -35.16 -47.85 -17.42
CA GLU A 851 -35.55 -49.27 -17.35
C GLU A 851 -34.94 -49.95 -16.12
N SER A 852 -33.70 -49.58 -15.76
CA SER A 852 -32.99 -50.09 -14.60
C SER A 852 -33.45 -49.49 -13.27
N GLY A 853 -34.36 -48.51 -13.26
CA GLY A 853 -34.84 -47.84 -12.05
C GLY A 853 -33.80 -47.00 -11.30
N VAL A 854 -32.71 -46.60 -11.97
CA VAL A 854 -31.64 -45.79 -11.36
C VAL A 854 -32.16 -44.35 -11.18
N VAL A 855 -31.82 -43.72 -10.05
CA VAL A 855 -32.09 -42.27 -9.84
C VAL A 855 -30.97 -41.48 -10.50
N PHE A 856 -31.30 -40.67 -11.51
CA PHE A 856 -30.28 -39.92 -12.25
C PHE A 856 -30.71 -38.54 -12.75
N ASN A 857 -29.74 -37.65 -12.87
CA ASN A 857 -29.79 -36.41 -13.63
C ASN A 857 -29.10 -36.61 -14.98
N PHE A 858 -29.67 -36.07 -16.07
CA PHE A 858 -29.13 -36.21 -17.41
C PHE A 858 -29.07 -34.84 -18.09
N HIS A 859 -27.85 -34.31 -18.26
CA HIS A 859 -27.62 -32.96 -18.80
C HIS A 859 -26.97 -33.04 -20.16
N GLU A 860 -27.54 -32.29 -21.11
CA GLU A 860 -26.99 -32.14 -22.46
C GLU A 860 -26.78 -30.67 -22.76
N PHE A 861 -25.51 -30.29 -22.94
CA PHE A 861 -25.15 -28.90 -23.20
C PHE A 861 -25.03 -28.63 -24.69
N ALA A 862 -25.75 -27.60 -25.15
CA ALA A 862 -25.66 -27.13 -26.52
C ALA A 862 -24.24 -26.70 -26.86
N TRP A 863 -23.79 -27.00 -28.09
CA TRP A 863 -22.48 -26.64 -28.64
C TRP A 863 -21.24 -27.26 -27.96
N ALA A 864 -21.41 -27.95 -26.84
CA ALA A 864 -20.32 -28.64 -26.15
C ALA A 864 -19.85 -29.89 -26.94
N GLN A 865 -18.54 -29.97 -27.18
CA GLN A 865 -17.84 -31.06 -27.87
C GLN A 865 -17.09 -31.95 -26.85
N HIS A 866 -16.69 -33.16 -27.22
CA HIS A 866 -15.79 -34.00 -26.39
C HIS A 866 -14.65 -33.23 -25.70
N ALA A 867 -14.48 -33.44 -24.40
CA ALA A 867 -13.50 -32.76 -23.53
C ALA A 867 -13.71 -31.24 -23.36
N PHE A 868 -14.96 -30.76 -23.45
CA PHE A 868 -15.29 -29.33 -23.29
C PHE A 868 -15.02 -28.75 -21.90
N ILE A 869 -14.85 -29.58 -20.86
CA ILE A 869 -14.48 -29.13 -19.50
C ILE A 869 -12.97 -28.99 -19.28
N ARG A 870 -12.15 -29.45 -20.24
CA ARG A 870 -10.70 -29.50 -20.10
C ARG A 870 -10.07 -28.21 -20.61
N ASP A 871 -9.43 -27.47 -19.72
CA ASP A 871 -8.85 -26.14 -19.98
C ASP A 871 -7.52 -26.16 -20.75
N GLU A 872 -6.81 -27.30 -20.79
CA GLU A 872 -5.58 -27.46 -21.57
C GLU A 872 -5.67 -28.65 -22.55
N LEU A 873 -5.03 -28.53 -23.72
CA LEU A 873 -4.94 -29.61 -24.73
C LEU A 873 -6.30 -30.14 -25.24
N SER A 874 -7.39 -29.41 -25.02
CA SER A 874 -8.75 -29.76 -25.46
C SER A 874 -9.02 -29.51 -26.94
N LYS A 875 -8.00 -29.15 -27.74
CA LYS A 875 -8.14 -28.82 -29.18
C LYS A 875 -9.15 -27.70 -29.45
N GLY A 876 -9.17 -26.67 -28.59
CA GLY A 876 -10.07 -25.52 -28.72
C GLY A 876 -11.53 -25.81 -28.35
N ARG A 877 -11.80 -26.94 -27.69
CA ARG A 877 -13.15 -27.36 -27.31
C ARG A 877 -13.58 -26.88 -25.93
N TYR A 878 -12.65 -26.32 -25.16
CA TYR A 878 -12.91 -25.83 -23.80
C TYR A 878 -13.97 -24.73 -23.81
N ASP A 879 -15.04 -24.93 -23.04
CA ASP A 879 -16.07 -23.94 -22.83
C ASP A 879 -16.10 -23.56 -21.34
N PRO A 880 -15.57 -22.40 -20.94
CA PRO A 880 -15.50 -22.00 -19.54
C PRO A 880 -16.89 -21.73 -18.91
N ALA A 881 -17.89 -21.34 -19.72
CA ALA A 881 -19.23 -21.06 -19.22
C ALA A 881 -19.95 -22.37 -18.90
N VAL A 882 -19.92 -23.33 -19.83
CA VAL A 882 -20.49 -24.66 -19.62
C VAL A 882 -19.73 -25.42 -18.53
N THR A 883 -18.40 -25.32 -18.49
CA THR A 883 -17.57 -25.95 -17.44
C THR A 883 -18.01 -25.53 -16.04
N LYS A 884 -18.27 -24.22 -15.84
CA LYS A 884 -18.75 -23.71 -14.55
C LYS A 884 -20.09 -24.35 -14.19
N ILE A 885 -21.03 -24.43 -15.13
CA ILE A 885 -22.36 -25.02 -14.89
C ILE A 885 -22.23 -26.51 -14.54
N CYS A 886 -21.38 -27.26 -15.27
CA CYS A 886 -21.11 -28.67 -14.96
C CYS A 886 -20.53 -28.86 -13.55
N PHE A 887 -19.70 -27.92 -13.09
CA PHE A 887 -19.16 -27.96 -11.72
C PHE A 887 -20.26 -27.72 -10.68
N GLU A 888 -21.19 -26.81 -10.92
CA GLU A 888 -22.35 -26.60 -10.03
C GLU A 888 -23.27 -27.84 -9.99
N VAL A 889 -23.49 -28.51 -11.13
CA VAL A 889 -24.23 -29.79 -11.18
C VAL A 889 -23.55 -30.86 -10.33
N LEU A 890 -22.22 -30.92 -10.36
CA LEU A 890 -21.44 -31.83 -9.50
C LEU A 890 -21.62 -31.50 -8.01
N LEU A 891 -21.53 -30.23 -7.64
CA LEU A 891 -21.67 -29.79 -6.24
C LEU A 891 -23.10 -29.94 -5.71
N GLU A 892 -24.11 -29.80 -6.57
CA GLU A 892 -25.51 -30.10 -6.23
C GLU A 892 -25.64 -31.56 -5.77
N LEU A 893 -25.16 -32.50 -6.58
CA LEU A 893 -25.20 -33.93 -6.25
C LEU A 893 -24.40 -34.23 -4.98
N PHE A 894 -23.19 -33.69 -4.84
CA PHE A 894 -22.36 -33.88 -3.65
C PHE A 894 -23.00 -33.29 -2.39
N GLY A 895 -23.57 -32.09 -2.48
CA GLY A 895 -24.25 -31.43 -1.37
C GLY A 895 -25.43 -32.25 -0.86
N ARG A 896 -26.16 -32.91 -1.76
CA ARG A 896 -27.33 -33.73 -1.41
C ARG A 896 -26.96 -35.12 -0.89
N VAL A 897 -25.91 -35.75 -1.43
CA VAL A 897 -25.54 -37.14 -1.11
C VAL A 897 -24.45 -37.26 -0.05
N LEU A 898 -23.48 -36.34 -0.01
CA LEU A 898 -22.27 -36.44 0.85
C LEU A 898 -22.32 -35.56 2.11
N LYS A 899 -23.18 -34.54 2.16
CA LYS A 899 -23.29 -33.59 3.28
C LYS A 899 -24.56 -33.87 4.09
N THR A 900 -24.52 -34.87 4.97
CA THR A 900 -25.70 -35.29 5.76
C THR A 900 -25.84 -34.53 7.08
N ASP A 901 -26.61 -33.44 7.04
CA ASP A 901 -27.31 -32.87 8.22
C ASP A 901 -28.85 -32.98 8.08
N LEU A 902 -29.33 -33.72 7.07
CA LEU A 902 -30.75 -33.82 6.71
C LEU A 902 -31.44 -35.12 7.17
N GLY A 903 -30.79 -35.91 8.04
CA GLY A 903 -31.31 -37.20 8.54
C GLY A 903 -31.00 -38.39 7.63
N ALA A 904 -31.43 -39.58 8.03
CA ALA A 904 -31.26 -40.81 7.24
C ALA A 904 -32.19 -40.78 6.02
N ARG A 905 -31.64 -41.07 4.83
CA ARG A 905 -32.42 -41.17 3.59
C ARG A 905 -33.39 -42.33 3.72
N ASP A 906 -34.69 -42.06 3.60
CA ASP A 906 -35.68 -43.13 3.49
C ASP A 906 -35.49 -43.82 2.13
N GLY A 907 -35.15 -45.11 2.17
CA GLY A 907 -34.81 -45.91 0.99
C GLY A 907 -36.04 -46.45 0.27
N THR A 908 -37.24 -46.12 0.73
CA THR A 908 -38.48 -46.53 0.07
C THR A 908 -38.79 -45.62 -1.12
N PRO A 909 -38.83 -46.12 -2.35
CA PRO A 909 -39.36 -45.35 -3.47
C PRO A 909 -40.83 -45.03 -3.19
N GLU A 910 -41.14 -43.75 -2.99
CA GLU A 910 -42.50 -43.29 -2.80
C GLU A 910 -43.32 -43.47 -4.07
N LYS A 911 -44.60 -43.79 -3.90
CA LYS A 911 -45.53 -43.96 -5.01
C LYS A 911 -45.76 -42.59 -5.65
N ILE A 912 -45.48 -42.43 -6.94
CA ILE A 912 -45.64 -41.17 -7.67
C ILE A 912 -47.08 -40.67 -7.48
N GLU A 913 -47.28 -39.61 -6.69
CA GLU A 913 -48.62 -39.16 -6.30
C GLU A 913 -49.31 -38.34 -7.40
N HIS A 914 -48.55 -37.78 -8.35
CA HIS A 914 -49.11 -36.92 -9.38
C HIS A 914 -48.49 -37.17 -10.76
N PHE A 915 -49.32 -37.65 -11.70
CA PHE A 915 -49.19 -37.34 -13.12
C PHE A 915 -49.92 -36.01 -13.35
N CYS A 916 -49.18 -34.95 -13.68
CA CYS A 916 -49.77 -33.78 -14.34
C CYS A 916 -49.78 -33.99 -15.85
#